data_AF-A0A6P8HTZ3-F1
#
_entry.id   AF-A0A6P8HTZ3-F1
#
_cell.length_a   1.000
_cell.length_b   1.000
_cell.length_c   1.000
_cell.angle_alpha   90.00
_cell.angle_beta   90.00
_cell.angle_gamma   90.00
#
_symmetry.space_group_name_H-M   'P 1'
#
loop_
_entity.id
_entity.type
_entity.pdbx_description
1 polymer ?
#
loop_
_entity_poly.entity_id
_entity_poly.type
_entity_poly.pdbx_seq_one_letter_code
_entity_poly.pdbx_strand_id
1 'polypeptide(L)'
;MRTWLIFSGFIGILFQCSQAISLEKLFQPEPREEGNATVSSNSTIEKIVTDLLDIDKLKHHNYEEMTWFLKYFAKKYPDITRLYSIGYSVQNRKLLVMEITNNPGRHEPGEPEVKYIGNVHGNEVVGKELLLQLIKYLCENYQKDVEIKKLIDTTRIHILPSMNPDGYEVAYVRGRGHNFIGRRNAHGVDLNRNFPDQFFPNTNGPPQPETRAIMRWIKRYPFVMSTSLHSGALVAIYPYDDSPSGQTLYSATPDDDVFRHLAKTYSLAHPVMHLANPKWNCTNVKEENFIDGITNGASWFSISGGMQDYNYIHSNTFEITVEVSCERFPKPEKLGKYWDDNRRALVKLIEQVHHGIHGFVKSTKGQPIKNAVIRISDRRHEVSTAKDGDYWRLLVPGSYDVTASAKGFEPQTKSVEIKNGETEKYVNFTLRSSDELRPKFMNGQEDFISRVMGGEDFLIDATPDPREHVLNIHHGDRDDHSNQRGVMSDMADNLSGQSSLDEGDKTFKELEQSGDVSGEDVYKQKKQDSSGLLMPNDRLAQALEPAFPSTSNPAVNAPEQGATDSYEKRRMMAFGEDQTLPTTTPTTLPTTLNTSPTTTPTTYQTTYPTTTPTTRKMKKSAKHKQDDLVKPDKRFIHVIGSRVSCRIAKQKITKFGTLRWVGYLPNSPHGNSYLIAGVELAKPDRLGTNGSYQGMRYFKALPERGYFFHLKQCKLIKKVHG
;
A
#
# COMPACT_ATOMS: atom_id res chain seq x y z
N MET A 1 -1.20 -46.66 18.86
CA MET A 1 -1.73 -45.31 18.55
C MET A 1 -0.89 -44.53 17.54
N ARG A 2 0.42 -44.26 17.74
CA ARG A 2 1.20 -43.42 16.79
C ARG A 2 1.19 -43.87 15.31
N THR A 3 1.12 -45.17 15.03
CA THR A 3 1.04 -45.72 13.65
C THR A 3 -0.27 -45.41 12.92
N TRP A 4 -1.40 -45.28 13.62
CA TRP A 4 -2.71 -45.05 13.00
C TRP A 4 -2.85 -43.62 12.42
N LEU A 5 -2.20 -42.64 13.04
CA LEU A 5 -2.18 -41.24 12.58
C LEU A 5 -1.34 -41.02 11.32
N ILE A 6 -0.40 -41.93 11.02
CA ILE A 6 0.39 -41.88 9.78
C ILE A 6 -0.41 -42.49 8.63
N PHE A 7 -1.11 -43.61 8.87
CA PHE A 7 -1.95 -44.26 7.87
C PHE A 7 -3.14 -43.40 7.42
N SER A 8 -3.83 -42.70 8.34
CA SER A 8 -4.92 -41.79 7.96
C SER A 8 -4.44 -40.59 7.14
N GLY A 9 -3.26 -40.06 7.43
CA GLY A 9 -2.62 -39.01 6.62
C GLY A 9 -2.29 -39.47 5.21
N PHE A 10 -1.67 -40.65 5.06
CA PHE A 10 -1.34 -41.22 3.74
C PHE A 10 -2.58 -41.55 2.92
N ILE A 11 -3.64 -42.11 3.53
CA ILE A 11 -4.90 -42.39 2.83
C ILE A 11 -5.57 -41.09 2.36
N GLY A 12 -5.58 -40.03 3.19
CA GLY A 12 -6.11 -38.72 2.79
C GLY A 12 -5.37 -38.12 1.58
N ILE A 13 -4.04 -38.15 1.61
CA ILE A 13 -3.20 -37.67 0.50
C ILE A 13 -3.43 -38.50 -0.77
N LEU A 14 -3.54 -39.83 -0.67
CA LEU A 14 -3.82 -40.70 -1.82
C LEU A 14 -5.22 -40.48 -2.40
N PHE A 15 -6.23 -40.21 -1.57
CA PHE A 15 -7.58 -39.89 -2.03
C PHE A 15 -7.62 -38.54 -2.76
N GLN A 16 -6.98 -37.51 -2.20
CA GLN A 16 -6.89 -36.20 -2.84
C GLN A 16 -6.07 -36.25 -4.15
N CYS A 17 -4.97 -37.02 -4.18
CA CYS A 17 -4.16 -37.21 -5.38
C CYS A 17 -4.95 -37.97 -6.46
N SER A 18 -5.70 -39.01 -6.10
CA SER A 18 -6.58 -39.75 -7.02
C SER A 18 -7.68 -38.85 -7.63
N GLN A 19 -8.33 -38.01 -6.81
CA GLN A 19 -9.32 -37.04 -7.30
C GLN A 19 -8.69 -35.94 -8.16
N ALA A 20 -7.50 -35.44 -7.81
CA ALA A 20 -6.77 -34.46 -8.61
C ALA A 20 -6.39 -35.02 -9.99
N ILE A 21 -5.88 -36.26 -10.06
CA ILE A 21 -5.56 -36.96 -11.32
C ILE A 21 -6.83 -37.16 -12.18
N SER A 22 -7.97 -37.43 -11.55
CA SER A 22 -9.25 -37.56 -12.25
C SER A 22 -9.73 -36.22 -12.82
N LEU A 23 -9.67 -35.14 -12.03
CA LEU A 23 -10.02 -33.78 -12.47
C LEU A 23 -9.07 -33.25 -13.55
N GLU A 24 -7.77 -33.56 -13.49
CA GLU A 24 -6.81 -33.07 -14.47
C GLU A 24 -7.03 -33.65 -15.87
N LYS A 25 -7.54 -34.89 -15.97
CA LYS A 25 -7.99 -35.47 -17.25
C LYS A 25 -9.22 -34.75 -17.82
N LEU A 26 -10.19 -34.36 -16.99
CA LEU A 26 -11.40 -33.63 -17.41
C LEU A 26 -11.13 -32.19 -17.92
N PHE A 27 -9.88 -31.71 -17.80
CA PHE A 27 -9.47 -30.37 -18.23
C PHE A 27 -8.42 -30.37 -19.36
N GLN A 28 -8.02 -31.54 -19.88
CA GLN A 28 -7.22 -31.62 -21.11
C GLN A 28 -8.07 -31.28 -22.35
N PRO A 29 -7.50 -30.67 -23.40
CA PRO A 29 -8.17 -30.53 -24.68
C PRO A 29 -8.13 -31.87 -25.43
N GLU A 30 -9.28 -32.48 -25.67
CA GLU A 30 -9.35 -33.67 -26.53
C GLU A 30 -9.11 -33.30 -28.01
N PRO A 31 -8.48 -34.19 -28.81
CA PRO A 31 -8.37 -34.00 -30.25
C PRO A 31 -9.76 -33.98 -30.90
N ARG A 32 -9.93 -33.20 -31.97
CA ARG A 32 -11.18 -33.15 -32.73
C ARG A 32 -11.34 -34.40 -33.59
N GLU A 33 -12.17 -35.34 -33.15
CA GLU A 33 -12.84 -36.28 -34.06
C GLU A 33 -14.23 -35.75 -34.42
N GLU A 34 -14.64 -35.94 -35.68
CA GLU A 34 -15.93 -35.46 -36.19
C GLU A 34 -17.04 -36.49 -35.94
N GLY A 35 -17.85 -36.28 -34.89
CA GLY A 35 -18.95 -37.18 -34.53
C GLY A 35 -20.11 -36.48 -33.81
N ASN A 36 -21.34 -36.63 -34.32
CA ASN A 36 -22.54 -35.97 -33.80
C ASN A 36 -23.06 -36.62 -32.50
N ALA A 37 -22.50 -36.25 -31.34
CA ALA A 37 -22.99 -36.67 -30.02
C ALA A 37 -22.75 -35.66 -28.85
N THR A 38 -22.38 -34.41 -29.13
CA THR A 38 -21.65 -33.53 -28.19
C THR A 38 -22.47 -32.76 -27.15
N VAL A 39 -23.80 -32.92 -27.10
CA VAL A 39 -24.69 -32.13 -26.19
C VAL A 39 -24.89 -32.77 -24.81
N SER A 40 -24.66 -34.08 -24.66
CA SER A 40 -24.93 -34.80 -23.40
C SER A 40 -23.71 -35.03 -22.49
N SER A 41 -22.49 -35.01 -23.03
CA SER A 41 -21.26 -35.27 -22.27
C SER A 41 -20.82 -34.07 -21.43
N ASN A 42 -20.73 -32.89 -22.06
CA ASN A 42 -20.23 -31.67 -21.42
C ASN A 42 -21.05 -31.23 -20.21
N SER A 43 -22.38 -31.29 -20.29
CA SER A 43 -23.28 -30.97 -19.17
C SER A 43 -23.14 -31.96 -18.00
N THR A 44 -22.89 -33.24 -18.30
CA THR A 44 -22.61 -34.27 -17.28
C THR A 44 -21.25 -34.03 -16.62
N ILE A 45 -20.21 -33.71 -17.39
CA ILE A 45 -18.86 -33.40 -16.87
C ILE A 45 -18.87 -32.10 -16.05
N GLU A 46 -19.51 -31.04 -16.53
CA GLU A 46 -19.63 -29.78 -15.81
C GLU A 46 -20.34 -29.98 -14.47
N LYS A 47 -21.41 -30.77 -14.44
CA LYS A 47 -22.10 -31.15 -13.21
C LYS A 47 -21.17 -31.95 -12.28
N ILE A 48 -20.51 -32.99 -12.77
CA ILE A 48 -19.56 -33.80 -11.98
C ILE A 48 -18.47 -32.92 -11.35
N VAL A 49 -17.90 -31.95 -12.09
CA VAL A 49 -16.88 -31.03 -11.57
C VAL A 49 -17.49 -30.04 -10.56
N THR A 50 -18.71 -29.57 -10.79
CA THR A 50 -19.43 -28.66 -9.86
C THR A 50 -19.74 -29.36 -8.53
N ASP A 51 -20.19 -30.62 -8.60
CA ASP A 51 -20.47 -31.50 -7.46
C ASP A 51 -19.17 -31.91 -6.71
N LEU A 52 -18.05 -32.16 -7.41
CA LEU A 52 -16.74 -32.47 -6.81
C LEU A 52 -16.09 -31.28 -6.11
N LEU A 53 -16.26 -30.07 -6.65
CA LEU A 53 -15.63 -28.86 -6.11
C LEU A 53 -16.48 -28.15 -5.05
N ASP A 54 -17.75 -28.55 -4.84
CA ASP A 54 -18.68 -27.93 -3.88
C ASP A 54 -18.94 -26.43 -4.25
N ILE A 55 -19.05 -26.07 -5.55
CA ILE A 55 -18.97 -24.67 -6.03
C ILE A 55 -20.11 -23.76 -5.52
N ASP A 56 -21.26 -24.33 -5.15
CA ASP A 56 -22.39 -23.60 -4.56
C ASP A 56 -22.29 -23.43 -3.03
N LYS A 57 -21.25 -23.99 -2.42
CA LYS A 57 -21.07 -24.02 -0.96
C LYS A 57 -20.01 -23.02 -0.53
N LEU A 58 -20.40 -22.05 0.29
CA LEU A 58 -19.46 -21.16 0.96
C LEU A 58 -18.64 -21.94 2.00
N LYS A 59 -17.43 -22.34 1.59
CA LYS A 59 -16.41 -23.02 2.40
C LYS A 59 -15.08 -22.27 2.35
N HIS A 60 -14.15 -22.65 3.23
CA HIS A 60 -12.75 -22.22 3.16
C HIS A 60 -12.00 -23.07 2.15
N HIS A 61 -11.46 -22.48 1.09
CA HIS A 61 -10.78 -23.20 0.01
C HIS A 61 -9.28 -23.30 0.28
N ASN A 62 -8.72 -24.51 0.40
CA ASN A 62 -7.26 -24.68 0.38
C ASN A 62 -6.66 -24.27 -0.99
N TYR A 63 -5.34 -24.17 -1.10
CA TYR A 63 -4.68 -23.70 -2.33
C TYR A 63 -5.05 -24.52 -3.59
N GLU A 64 -5.23 -25.83 -3.49
CA GLU A 64 -5.67 -26.65 -4.62
C GLU A 64 -7.15 -26.44 -4.94
N GLU A 65 -8.03 -26.41 -3.94
CA GLU A 65 -9.46 -26.08 -4.12
C GLU A 65 -9.65 -24.71 -4.77
N MET A 66 -8.89 -23.70 -4.31
CA MET A 66 -8.85 -22.35 -4.89
C MET A 66 -8.35 -22.38 -6.34
N THR A 67 -7.30 -23.16 -6.62
CA THR A 67 -6.76 -23.31 -7.98
C THR A 67 -7.77 -23.96 -8.92
N TRP A 68 -8.50 -24.99 -8.47
CA TRP A 68 -9.55 -25.64 -9.26
C TRP A 68 -10.79 -24.76 -9.45
N PHE A 69 -11.22 -24.02 -8.43
CA PHE A 69 -12.28 -23.02 -8.53
C PHE A 69 -11.94 -21.97 -9.61
N LEU A 70 -10.72 -21.42 -9.57
CA LEU A 70 -10.26 -20.46 -10.57
C LEU A 70 -10.16 -21.08 -11.98
N LYS A 71 -9.63 -22.30 -12.12
CA LYS A 71 -9.62 -23.04 -13.40
C LYS A 71 -11.03 -23.27 -13.96
N TYR A 72 -12.01 -23.58 -13.10
CA TYR A 72 -13.40 -23.81 -13.50
C TYR A 72 -14.03 -22.55 -14.10
N PHE A 73 -13.99 -21.40 -13.39
CA PHE A 73 -14.57 -20.17 -13.93
C PHE A 73 -13.85 -19.71 -15.21
N ALA A 74 -12.53 -19.89 -15.30
CA ALA A 74 -11.77 -19.61 -16.52
C ALA A 74 -12.16 -20.49 -17.73
N LYS A 75 -12.49 -21.78 -17.51
CA LYS A 75 -12.96 -22.68 -18.58
C LYS A 75 -14.43 -22.45 -18.94
N LYS A 76 -15.25 -22.02 -17.98
CA LYS A 76 -16.70 -21.84 -18.15
C LYS A 76 -17.10 -20.48 -18.72
N TYR A 77 -16.30 -19.44 -18.51
CA TYR A 77 -16.55 -18.08 -18.98
C TYR A 77 -15.36 -17.50 -19.78
N PRO A 78 -14.85 -18.22 -20.81
CA PRO A 78 -13.59 -17.86 -21.48
C PRO A 78 -13.68 -16.50 -22.20
N ASP A 79 -14.85 -16.14 -22.72
CA ASP A 79 -15.08 -14.88 -23.45
C ASP A 79 -14.92 -13.63 -22.58
N ILE A 80 -15.02 -13.78 -21.25
CA ILE A 80 -14.92 -12.67 -20.28
C ILE A 80 -13.89 -12.89 -19.17
N THR A 81 -13.11 -13.98 -19.19
CA THR A 81 -12.16 -14.26 -18.12
C THR A 81 -10.80 -14.74 -18.60
N ARG A 82 -9.76 -14.45 -17.81
CA ARG A 82 -8.41 -14.94 -18.05
C ARG A 82 -7.67 -15.19 -16.73
N LEU A 83 -7.43 -16.46 -16.44
CA LEU A 83 -6.58 -16.87 -15.32
C LEU A 83 -5.10 -16.77 -15.70
N TYR A 84 -4.32 -16.00 -14.95
CA TYR A 84 -2.87 -15.92 -15.10
C TYR A 84 -2.15 -15.95 -13.74
N SER A 85 -0.82 -15.88 -13.75
CA SER A 85 -0.01 -15.76 -12.54
C SER A 85 1.01 -14.62 -12.63
N ILE A 86 1.23 -13.96 -11.49
CA ILE A 86 2.18 -12.83 -11.35
C ILE A 86 3.54 -13.26 -10.77
N GLY A 87 3.65 -14.49 -10.30
CA GLY A 87 4.83 -15.04 -9.65
C GLY A 87 4.50 -16.24 -8.77
N TYR A 88 5.49 -16.67 -7.99
CA TYR A 88 5.40 -17.81 -7.08
C TYR A 88 5.68 -17.35 -5.66
N SER A 89 5.10 -18.02 -4.67
CA SER A 89 5.43 -17.87 -3.25
C SER A 89 6.78 -18.51 -2.92
N VAL A 90 7.23 -18.34 -1.67
CA VAL A 90 8.41 -19.04 -1.13
C VAL A 90 8.32 -20.56 -1.32
N GLN A 91 7.16 -21.18 -1.09
CA GLN A 91 6.92 -22.61 -1.28
C GLN A 91 6.40 -22.97 -2.69
N ASN A 92 6.73 -22.17 -3.69
CA ASN A 92 6.45 -22.42 -5.11
C ASN A 92 4.95 -22.55 -5.48
N ARG A 93 4.04 -21.95 -4.70
CA ARG A 93 2.62 -21.83 -5.08
C ARG A 93 2.45 -20.64 -6.02
N LYS A 94 1.64 -20.78 -7.08
CA LYS A 94 1.38 -19.69 -8.03
C LYS A 94 0.51 -18.62 -7.36
N LEU A 95 0.92 -17.36 -7.42
CA LEU A 95 0.04 -16.24 -7.10
C LEU A 95 -0.88 -16.06 -8.33
N LEU A 96 -2.10 -16.57 -8.22
CA LEU A 96 -3.08 -16.65 -9.31
C LEU A 96 -3.99 -15.42 -9.32
N VAL A 97 -4.17 -14.82 -10.49
CA VAL A 97 -5.03 -13.66 -10.74
C VAL A 97 -6.10 -14.03 -11.76
N MET A 98 -7.37 -13.78 -11.42
CA MET A 98 -8.45 -13.79 -12.39
C MET A 98 -8.63 -12.40 -12.97
N GLU A 99 -8.49 -12.27 -14.28
CA GLU A 99 -8.93 -11.12 -15.06
C GLU A 99 -10.38 -11.30 -15.49
N ILE A 100 -11.18 -10.24 -15.41
CA ILE A 100 -12.57 -10.17 -15.84
C ILE A 100 -12.78 -8.83 -16.59
N THR A 101 -13.16 -8.91 -17.86
CA THR A 101 -13.43 -7.80 -18.82
C THR A 101 -14.11 -8.43 -20.04
N ASN A 102 -14.76 -7.66 -20.91
CA ASN A 102 -15.25 -8.16 -22.20
C ASN A 102 -14.14 -8.44 -23.25
N ASN A 103 -12.88 -8.05 -23.01
CA ASN A 103 -11.76 -8.29 -23.94
C ASN A 103 -10.52 -8.92 -23.23
N PRO A 104 -10.64 -10.15 -22.68
CA PRO A 104 -9.65 -10.72 -21.78
C PRO A 104 -8.28 -10.93 -22.42
N GLY A 105 -7.26 -10.37 -21.77
CA GLY A 105 -5.85 -10.43 -22.15
C GLY A 105 -5.30 -9.15 -22.75
N ARG A 106 -6.16 -8.25 -23.26
CA ARG A 106 -5.81 -6.98 -23.89
C ARG A 106 -6.13 -5.79 -22.97
N HIS A 107 -5.40 -4.69 -23.14
CA HIS A 107 -5.79 -3.38 -22.62
C HIS A 107 -6.52 -2.62 -23.75
N GLU A 108 -7.71 -2.10 -23.47
CA GLU A 108 -8.53 -1.32 -24.40
C GLU A 108 -8.31 0.18 -24.12
N PRO A 109 -7.86 1.01 -25.08
CA PRO A 109 -7.49 2.38 -24.76
C PRO A 109 -8.66 3.21 -24.20
N GLY A 110 -8.51 3.69 -22.96
CA GLY A 110 -9.55 4.39 -22.20
C GLY A 110 -10.37 3.52 -21.24
N GLU A 111 -10.27 2.19 -21.29
CA GLU A 111 -10.82 1.26 -20.28
C GLU A 111 -9.95 1.30 -19.00
N PRO A 112 -10.50 1.74 -17.85
CA PRO A 112 -9.74 1.75 -16.60
C PRO A 112 -9.50 0.34 -16.05
N GLU A 113 -8.29 0.12 -15.52
CA GLU A 113 -7.93 -1.13 -14.85
C GLU A 113 -8.00 -1.00 -13.32
N VAL A 114 -8.65 -1.98 -12.67
CA VAL A 114 -8.76 -2.09 -11.21
C VAL A 114 -8.16 -3.40 -10.70
N LYS A 115 -7.78 -3.44 -9.42
CA LYS A 115 -7.48 -4.72 -8.77
C LYS A 115 -8.00 -4.90 -7.34
N TYR A 116 -8.35 -6.14 -7.03
CA TYR A 116 -8.55 -6.61 -5.66
C TYR A 116 -7.44 -7.57 -5.26
N ILE A 117 -6.97 -7.43 -4.02
CA ILE A 117 -5.98 -8.32 -3.41
C ILE A 117 -6.54 -8.83 -2.08
N GLY A 118 -6.59 -10.15 -1.90
CA GLY A 118 -7.00 -10.78 -0.66
C GLY A 118 -5.83 -11.45 0.06
N ASN A 119 -5.98 -11.61 1.38
CA ASN A 119 -5.20 -12.58 2.15
C ASN A 119 -3.67 -12.36 2.01
N VAL A 120 -3.26 -11.09 2.12
CA VAL A 120 -1.86 -10.63 2.27
C VAL A 120 -1.25 -11.19 3.56
N HIS A 121 -2.06 -11.27 4.61
CA HIS A 121 -1.77 -12.12 5.76
C HIS A 121 -2.54 -13.44 5.63
N GLY A 122 -1.85 -14.57 5.67
CA GLY A 122 -2.44 -15.86 5.33
C GLY A 122 -3.55 -16.32 6.27
N ASN A 123 -3.55 -15.89 7.54
CA ASN A 123 -4.62 -16.17 8.51
C ASN A 123 -5.80 -15.19 8.47
N GLU A 124 -5.77 -14.18 7.60
CA GLU A 124 -6.87 -13.23 7.38
C GLU A 124 -7.63 -13.66 6.13
N VAL A 125 -8.63 -14.52 6.35
CA VAL A 125 -9.20 -15.41 5.33
C VAL A 125 -10.45 -14.87 4.67
N VAL A 126 -11.25 -14.04 5.35
CA VAL A 126 -12.55 -13.59 4.81
C VAL A 126 -12.36 -12.83 3.49
N GLY A 127 -11.32 -12.01 3.38
CA GLY A 127 -10.96 -11.34 2.12
C GLY A 127 -10.70 -12.31 0.95
N LYS A 128 -10.09 -13.47 1.17
CA LYS A 128 -9.88 -14.48 0.12
C LYS A 128 -11.20 -15.06 -0.38
N GLU A 129 -12.01 -15.54 0.56
CA GLU A 129 -13.26 -16.24 0.20
C GLU A 129 -14.27 -15.26 -0.41
N LEU A 130 -14.33 -14.00 0.05
CA LEU A 130 -15.10 -12.92 -0.60
C LEU A 130 -14.69 -12.69 -2.05
N LEU A 131 -13.40 -12.75 -2.38
CA LEU A 131 -12.93 -12.55 -3.75
C LEU A 131 -13.22 -13.74 -4.68
N LEU A 132 -13.22 -14.97 -4.15
CA LEU A 132 -13.72 -16.13 -4.91
C LEU A 132 -15.22 -16.01 -5.20
N GLN A 133 -16.03 -15.57 -4.23
CA GLN A 133 -17.46 -15.30 -4.44
C GLN A 133 -17.71 -14.11 -5.38
N LEU A 134 -16.85 -13.08 -5.36
CA LEU A 134 -16.91 -11.96 -6.30
C LEU A 134 -16.65 -12.42 -7.74
N ILE A 135 -15.65 -13.28 -7.97
CA ILE A 135 -15.39 -13.89 -9.28
C ILE A 135 -16.63 -14.66 -9.76
N LYS A 136 -17.18 -15.55 -8.91
CA LYS A 136 -18.41 -16.30 -9.22
C LYS A 136 -19.57 -15.37 -9.59
N TYR A 137 -19.84 -14.38 -8.75
CA TYR A 137 -20.95 -13.45 -8.90
C TYR A 137 -20.85 -12.60 -10.18
N LEU A 138 -19.65 -12.09 -10.51
CA LEU A 138 -19.42 -11.34 -11.75
C LEU A 138 -19.67 -12.22 -12.97
N CYS A 139 -19.06 -13.41 -13.03
CA CYS A 139 -19.24 -14.34 -14.14
C CYS A 139 -20.69 -14.82 -14.31
N GLU A 140 -21.36 -15.20 -13.22
CA GLU A 140 -22.72 -15.75 -13.27
C GLU A 140 -23.80 -14.72 -13.58
N ASN A 141 -23.54 -13.42 -13.40
CA ASN A 141 -24.51 -12.35 -13.63
C ASN A 141 -24.20 -11.46 -14.84
N TYR A 142 -23.05 -11.61 -15.50
CA TYR A 142 -22.69 -10.86 -16.72
C TYR A 142 -23.76 -10.89 -17.83
N GLN A 143 -24.55 -11.97 -17.94
CA GLN A 143 -25.64 -12.09 -18.93
C GLN A 143 -27.06 -12.01 -18.29
N LYS A 144 -27.17 -11.60 -17.02
CA LYS A 144 -28.43 -11.57 -16.25
C LYS A 144 -28.72 -10.20 -15.63
N ASP A 145 -27.68 -9.46 -15.28
CA ASP A 145 -27.73 -8.20 -14.56
C ASP A 145 -27.08 -7.11 -15.41
N VAL A 146 -27.82 -6.04 -15.69
CA VAL A 146 -27.39 -4.96 -16.58
C VAL A 146 -26.33 -4.07 -15.92
N GLU A 147 -26.33 -3.92 -14.59
CA GLU A 147 -25.29 -3.17 -13.89
C GLU A 147 -23.97 -3.94 -13.94
N ILE A 148 -24.01 -5.27 -13.69
CA ILE A 148 -22.83 -6.14 -13.77
C ILE A 148 -22.33 -6.29 -15.21
N LYS A 149 -23.23 -6.37 -16.20
CA LYS A 149 -22.83 -6.34 -17.62
C LYS A 149 -22.09 -5.06 -17.95
N LYS A 150 -22.66 -3.89 -17.65
CA LYS A 150 -22.00 -2.60 -17.90
C LYS A 150 -20.64 -2.54 -17.20
N LEU A 151 -20.55 -2.97 -15.95
CA LEU A 151 -19.31 -2.93 -15.17
C LEU A 151 -18.17 -3.74 -15.84
N ILE A 152 -18.48 -4.93 -16.36
CA ILE A 152 -17.52 -5.80 -17.07
C ILE A 152 -17.26 -5.32 -18.51
N ASP A 153 -18.24 -4.65 -19.14
CA ASP A 153 -18.10 -4.08 -20.49
C ASP A 153 -17.23 -2.82 -20.54
N THR A 154 -17.02 -2.14 -19.41
CA THR A 154 -16.29 -0.87 -19.33
C THR A 154 -15.12 -0.88 -18.36
N THR A 155 -14.77 -2.01 -17.73
CA THR A 155 -13.75 -2.04 -16.67
C THR A 155 -12.92 -3.32 -16.71
N ARG A 156 -11.59 -3.19 -16.66
CA ARG A 156 -10.69 -4.33 -16.55
C ARG A 156 -10.45 -4.70 -15.10
N ILE A 157 -11.13 -5.74 -14.63
CA ILE A 157 -11.12 -6.15 -13.22
C ILE A 157 -10.10 -7.27 -13.03
N HIS A 158 -9.12 -7.07 -12.13
CA HIS A 158 -8.15 -8.11 -11.79
C HIS A 158 -8.23 -8.52 -10.31
N ILE A 159 -8.51 -9.80 -10.04
CA ILE A 159 -8.75 -10.31 -8.68
C ILE A 159 -7.66 -11.33 -8.31
N LEU A 160 -6.92 -11.05 -7.24
CA LEU A 160 -5.92 -11.92 -6.61
C LEU A 160 -6.46 -12.42 -5.25
N PRO A 161 -7.07 -13.63 -5.15
CA PRO A 161 -7.70 -14.07 -3.91
C PRO A 161 -6.72 -14.33 -2.76
N SER A 162 -5.46 -14.67 -3.04
CA SER A 162 -4.43 -14.88 -2.02
C SER A 162 -3.06 -14.44 -2.50
N MET A 163 -2.53 -13.37 -1.88
CA MET A 163 -1.13 -12.98 -2.02
C MET A 163 -0.19 -13.86 -1.18
N ASN A 164 -0.67 -14.42 -0.05
CA ASN A 164 0.11 -15.27 0.85
C ASN A 164 -0.47 -16.68 1.00
N PRO A 165 -0.45 -17.52 -0.06
CA PRO A 165 -1.00 -18.87 -0.01
C PRO A 165 -0.21 -19.78 0.95
N ASP A 166 1.07 -19.49 1.21
CA ASP A 166 1.88 -20.27 2.14
C ASP A 166 1.47 -20.06 3.60
N GLY A 167 1.23 -18.80 3.98
CA GLY A 167 0.65 -18.46 5.27
C GLY A 167 -0.76 -19.04 5.43
N TYR A 168 -1.55 -19.05 4.34
CA TYR A 168 -2.89 -19.64 4.34
C TYR A 168 -2.87 -21.12 4.72
N GLU A 169 -2.03 -21.95 4.10
CA GLU A 169 -1.98 -23.39 4.41
C GLU A 169 -1.56 -23.64 5.87
N VAL A 170 -0.63 -22.85 6.41
CA VAL A 170 -0.26 -22.90 7.84
C VAL A 170 -1.45 -22.51 8.73
N ALA A 171 -2.21 -21.48 8.35
CA ALA A 171 -3.40 -21.04 9.08
C ALA A 171 -4.56 -22.07 9.00
N TYR A 172 -4.77 -22.67 7.84
CA TYR A 172 -5.86 -23.62 7.56
C TYR A 172 -5.73 -24.88 8.42
N VAL A 173 -4.50 -25.39 8.59
CA VAL A 173 -4.20 -26.61 9.36
C VAL A 173 -3.98 -26.32 10.86
N ARG A 174 -3.39 -25.17 11.23
CA ARG A 174 -2.93 -24.92 12.62
C ARG A 174 -3.32 -23.56 13.22
N GLY A 175 -3.88 -22.65 12.44
CA GLY A 175 -4.12 -21.25 12.84
C GLY A 175 -5.59 -20.84 13.00
N ARG A 176 -6.55 -21.75 12.85
CA ARG A 176 -7.98 -21.46 13.08
C ARG A 176 -8.19 -20.93 14.50
N GLY A 177 -8.59 -19.66 14.64
CA GLY A 177 -8.72 -18.97 15.93
C GLY A 177 -7.43 -18.37 16.52
N HIS A 178 -6.28 -18.43 15.82
CA HIS A 178 -5.01 -17.86 16.28
C HIS A 178 -4.63 -16.57 15.52
N ASN A 179 -4.28 -15.52 16.27
CA ASN A 179 -3.97 -14.19 15.71
C ASN A 179 -2.68 -14.11 14.88
N PHE A 180 -1.72 -15.04 15.06
CA PHE A 180 -0.39 -14.95 14.43
C PHE A 180 0.02 -16.15 13.56
N ILE A 181 -0.59 -17.33 13.77
CA ILE A 181 -0.20 -18.56 13.06
C ILE A 181 -0.67 -18.47 11.61
N GLY A 182 0.27 -18.43 10.66
CA GLY A 182 0.00 -18.25 9.24
C GLY A 182 -0.17 -16.78 8.79
N ARG A 183 0.03 -15.79 9.67
CA ARG A 183 -0.03 -14.37 9.28
C ARG A 183 1.04 -13.99 8.26
N ARG A 184 2.28 -14.46 8.48
CA ARG A 184 3.47 -14.13 7.68
C ARG A 184 3.67 -15.11 6.51
N ASN A 185 4.58 -14.81 5.58
CA ASN A 185 4.96 -15.76 4.52
C ASN A 185 5.83 -16.91 5.10
N ALA A 186 6.22 -17.89 4.29
CA ALA A 186 6.99 -19.05 4.78
C ALA A 186 8.41 -18.73 5.27
N HIS A 187 8.99 -17.56 4.93
CA HIS A 187 10.23 -17.06 5.55
C HIS A 187 9.99 -16.37 6.90
N GLY A 188 8.74 -16.27 7.38
CA GLY A 188 8.41 -15.58 8.63
C GLY A 188 8.47 -14.06 8.52
N VAL A 189 8.31 -13.51 7.32
CA VAL A 189 8.25 -12.06 7.03
C VAL A 189 6.80 -11.59 6.90
N ASP A 190 6.47 -10.45 7.50
CA ASP A 190 5.17 -9.81 7.35
C ASP A 190 5.14 -9.03 6.02
N LEU A 191 4.30 -9.46 5.08
CA LEU A 191 4.31 -8.92 3.71
C LEU A 191 3.83 -7.46 3.67
N ASN A 192 2.91 -7.06 4.56
CA ASN A 192 2.46 -5.66 4.66
C ASN A 192 3.40 -4.80 5.52
N ARG A 193 4.68 -5.19 5.62
CA ARG A 193 5.81 -4.43 6.20
C ARG A 193 7.08 -4.52 5.34
N ASN A 194 6.96 -5.05 4.12
CA ASN A 194 8.09 -5.49 3.30
C ASN A 194 8.19 -4.78 1.93
N PHE A 195 7.28 -3.87 1.61
CA PHE A 195 7.42 -2.98 0.47
C PHE A 195 8.47 -1.88 0.76
N PRO A 196 9.07 -1.26 -0.28
CA PRO A 196 9.74 0.03 -0.15
C PRO A 196 8.78 1.08 0.44
N ASP A 197 9.34 2.01 1.20
CA ASP A 197 8.62 2.98 2.02
C ASP A 197 9.10 4.40 1.72
N GLN A 198 8.24 5.40 1.94
CA GLN A 198 8.48 6.79 1.57
C GLN A 198 9.26 7.61 2.63
N PHE A 199 9.26 7.19 3.90
CA PHE A 199 9.91 7.93 5.00
C PHE A 199 11.05 7.14 5.65
N PHE A 200 10.99 5.80 5.65
CA PHE A 200 11.91 4.95 6.40
C PHE A 200 12.58 3.87 5.51
N PRO A 201 13.84 3.50 5.79
CA PRO A 201 14.44 2.34 5.15
C PRO A 201 13.74 1.06 5.64
N ASN A 202 13.38 0.16 4.71
CA ASN A 202 12.73 -1.11 5.03
C ASN A 202 13.62 -1.96 5.96
N THR A 203 13.09 -2.31 7.14
CA THR A 203 13.79 -3.07 8.19
C THR A 203 13.49 -4.57 8.17
N ASN A 204 12.56 -5.03 7.34
CA ASN A 204 12.06 -6.40 7.30
C ASN A 204 12.75 -7.25 6.20
N GLY A 205 14.02 -6.92 5.90
CA GLY A 205 14.83 -7.59 4.89
C GLY A 205 14.42 -7.24 3.44
N PRO A 206 15.00 -7.92 2.44
CA PRO A 206 14.70 -7.65 1.05
C PRO A 206 13.24 -7.98 0.68
N PRO A 207 12.68 -7.37 -0.39
CA PRO A 207 11.37 -7.71 -0.90
C PRO A 207 11.22 -9.22 -1.17
N GLN A 208 10.24 -9.84 -0.51
CA GLN A 208 9.92 -11.27 -0.60
C GLN A 208 9.40 -11.66 -1.99
N PRO A 209 9.40 -12.94 -2.40
CA PRO A 209 8.94 -13.33 -3.74
C PRO A 209 7.49 -12.90 -4.02
N GLU A 210 6.62 -12.92 -3.00
CA GLU A 210 5.26 -12.41 -3.08
C GLU A 210 5.24 -10.89 -3.33
N THR A 211 5.98 -10.12 -2.51
CA THR A 211 6.16 -8.66 -2.66
C THR A 211 6.70 -8.30 -4.05
N ARG A 212 7.71 -9.01 -4.55
CA ARG A 212 8.30 -8.81 -5.88
C ARG A 212 7.33 -9.18 -7.01
N ALA A 213 6.37 -10.08 -6.77
CA ALA A 213 5.30 -10.35 -7.74
C ALA A 213 4.37 -9.13 -7.85
N ILE A 214 3.89 -8.59 -6.71
CA ILE A 214 3.06 -7.37 -6.67
C ILE A 214 3.79 -6.16 -7.26
N MET A 215 5.04 -5.89 -6.86
CA MET A 215 5.82 -4.75 -7.35
C MET A 215 6.04 -4.76 -8.88
N ARG A 216 6.13 -5.95 -9.49
CA ARG A 216 6.20 -6.09 -10.97
C ARG A 216 4.83 -6.02 -11.62
N TRP A 217 3.79 -6.53 -10.97
CA TRP A 217 2.41 -6.51 -11.45
C TRP A 217 1.85 -5.09 -11.53
N ILE A 218 2.06 -4.27 -10.49
CA ILE A 218 1.73 -2.83 -10.46
C ILE A 218 2.39 -2.07 -11.62
N LYS A 219 3.58 -2.49 -12.08
CA LYS A 219 4.31 -1.86 -13.20
C LYS A 219 3.95 -2.42 -14.59
N ARG A 220 3.11 -3.45 -14.66
CA ARG A 220 2.74 -4.13 -15.92
C ARG A 220 1.47 -3.58 -16.55
N TYR A 221 0.60 -2.99 -15.73
CA TYR A 221 -0.80 -2.72 -16.00
C TYR A 221 -1.13 -1.29 -15.50
N PRO A 222 -1.82 -0.44 -16.28
CA PRO A 222 -2.17 0.93 -15.88
C PRO A 222 -3.30 0.96 -14.82
N PHE A 223 -3.07 0.34 -13.67
CA PHE A 223 -4.02 0.34 -12.56
C PHE A 223 -4.33 1.76 -12.08
N VAL A 224 -5.62 2.07 -12.03
CA VAL A 224 -6.17 3.36 -11.56
C VAL A 224 -6.54 3.26 -10.08
N MET A 225 -7.14 2.13 -9.68
CA MET A 225 -7.65 1.91 -8.33
C MET A 225 -7.38 0.48 -7.86
N SER A 226 -7.27 0.31 -6.54
CA SER A 226 -6.93 -0.96 -5.91
C SER A 226 -7.58 -1.12 -4.54
N THR A 227 -7.74 -2.36 -4.07
CA THR A 227 -8.22 -2.62 -2.72
C THR A 227 -7.61 -3.88 -2.13
N SER A 228 -7.01 -3.75 -0.94
CA SER A 228 -6.49 -4.88 -0.16
C SER A 228 -7.49 -5.31 0.91
N LEU A 229 -7.92 -6.57 0.92
CA LEU A 229 -8.89 -7.10 1.90
C LEU A 229 -8.19 -7.84 3.05
N HIS A 230 -8.46 -7.36 4.26
CA HIS A 230 -7.85 -7.75 5.52
C HIS A 230 -8.88 -8.18 6.56
N SER A 231 -8.42 -8.71 7.70
CA SER A 231 -9.31 -9.15 8.78
C SER A 231 -8.65 -9.00 10.15
N GLY A 232 -9.45 -8.58 11.14
CA GLY A 232 -8.95 -8.11 12.43
C GLY A 232 -9.71 -6.92 13.01
N ALA A 233 -10.34 -6.11 12.16
CA ALA A 233 -11.24 -5.02 12.55
C ALA A 233 -12.48 -4.97 11.63
N LEU A 234 -13.21 -3.85 11.63
CA LEU A 234 -14.28 -3.58 10.68
C LEU A 234 -14.26 -2.10 10.27
N VAL A 235 -13.45 -1.76 9.26
CA VAL A 235 -13.16 -0.37 8.86
C VAL A 235 -12.59 -0.30 7.45
N ALA A 236 -12.88 0.78 6.72
CA ALA A 236 -12.18 1.13 5.49
C ALA A 236 -11.02 2.11 5.80
N ILE A 237 -9.80 1.63 5.66
CA ILE A 237 -8.54 2.33 5.93
C ILE A 237 -8.06 3.00 4.65
N TYR A 238 -7.49 4.21 4.77
CA TYR A 238 -6.90 4.92 3.63
C TYR A 238 -5.54 5.57 3.96
N PRO A 239 -4.70 5.81 2.93
CA PRO A 239 -3.39 6.44 3.06
C PRO A 239 -3.36 7.78 3.83
N TYR A 240 -2.20 8.19 4.36
CA TYR A 240 -1.00 7.37 4.52
C TYR A 240 -1.11 6.41 5.72
N ASP A 241 -0.47 5.25 5.60
CA ASP A 241 -0.33 4.22 6.63
C ASP A 241 0.69 4.60 7.71
N ASP A 242 1.65 5.47 7.41
CA ASP A 242 2.55 6.09 8.40
C ASP A 242 2.72 7.61 8.22
N SER A 243 3.61 8.20 9.02
CA SER A 243 3.91 9.63 9.01
C SER A 243 5.42 9.89 8.99
N PRO A 244 5.87 11.07 8.49
CA PRO A 244 7.29 11.46 8.51
C PRO A 244 7.95 11.47 9.90
N SER A 245 7.16 11.32 10.97
CA SER A 245 7.60 11.28 12.35
C SER A 245 7.68 9.87 12.96
N GLY A 246 7.14 8.84 12.27
CA GLY A 246 6.99 7.48 12.78
C GLY A 246 6.00 7.35 13.95
N GLN A 247 5.14 8.37 14.16
CA GLN A 247 4.13 8.40 15.22
C GLN A 247 2.74 8.11 14.64
N THR A 248 1.91 7.48 15.46
CA THR A 248 0.46 7.36 15.21
C THR A 248 -0.19 8.74 15.29
N LEU A 249 -0.40 9.37 14.13
CA LEU A 249 -1.07 10.66 13.95
C LEU A 249 -1.63 10.73 12.53
N TYR A 250 -2.61 11.61 12.30
CA TYR A 250 -3.24 11.78 11.01
C TYR A 250 -2.23 12.22 9.93
N SER A 251 -2.07 11.41 8.88
CA SER A 251 -1.07 11.60 7.83
C SER A 251 -1.75 11.73 6.47
N ALA A 252 -2.16 12.95 6.13
CA ALA A 252 -2.93 13.26 4.93
C ALA A 252 -2.11 13.10 3.64
N THR A 253 -2.70 12.52 2.60
CA THR A 253 -2.13 12.56 1.23
C THR A 253 -2.54 13.84 0.49
N PRO A 254 -1.90 14.16 -0.65
CA PRO A 254 -2.40 15.15 -1.61
C PRO A 254 -3.81 14.89 -2.20
N ASP A 255 -4.42 13.72 -1.93
CA ASP A 255 -5.75 13.32 -2.38
C ASP A 255 -6.62 12.76 -1.23
N ASP A 256 -6.42 13.27 -0.01
CA ASP A 256 -7.13 12.86 1.21
C ASP A 256 -8.67 12.84 1.04
N ASP A 257 -9.22 13.78 0.29
CA ASP A 257 -10.64 13.89 -0.02
C ASP A 257 -11.16 12.75 -0.91
N VAL A 258 -10.42 12.40 -1.96
CA VAL A 258 -10.71 11.26 -2.85
C VAL A 258 -10.60 9.96 -2.07
N PHE A 259 -9.55 9.79 -1.26
CA PHE A 259 -9.37 8.60 -0.44
C PHE A 259 -10.49 8.42 0.60
N ARG A 260 -10.92 9.51 1.24
CA ARG A 260 -12.07 9.51 2.16
C ARG A 260 -13.40 9.26 1.44
N HIS A 261 -13.54 9.70 0.20
CA HIS A 261 -14.69 9.35 -0.65
C HIS A 261 -14.71 7.84 -0.95
N LEU A 262 -13.60 7.26 -1.44
CA LEU A 262 -13.48 5.81 -1.71
C LEU A 262 -13.77 4.95 -0.47
N ALA A 263 -13.15 5.28 0.67
CA ALA A 263 -13.37 4.56 1.92
C ALA A 263 -14.84 4.66 2.41
N LYS A 264 -15.48 5.82 2.24
CA LYS A 264 -16.91 5.99 2.55
C LYS A 264 -17.82 5.22 1.62
N THR A 265 -17.52 5.15 0.32
CA THR A 265 -18.34 4.35 -0.63
C THR A 265 -18.43 2.89 -0.19
N TYR A 266 -17.33 2.29 0.28
CA TYR A 266 -17.38 0.94 0.85
C TYR A 266 -18.16 0.89 2.19
N SER A 267 -17.79 1.75 3.14
CA SER A 267 -18.36 1.75 4.50
C SER A 267 -19.87 1.98 4.54
N LEU A 268 -20.37 2.91 3.72
CA LEU A 268 -21.80 3.25 3.60
C LEU A 268 -22.59 2.18 2.84
N ALA A 269 -21.95 1.45 1.92
CA ALA A 269 -22.57 0.33 1.20
C ALA A 269 -22.63 -0.96 2.05
N HIS A 270 -21.70 -1.13 3.01
CA HIS A 270 -21.70 -2.24 3.96
C HIS A 270 -22.75 -2.01 5.08
N PRO A 271 -23.65 -2.97 5.39
CA PRO A 271 -24.81 -2.75 6.26
C PRO A 271 -24.52 -2.23 7.67
N VAL A 272 -23.31 -2.44 8.19
CA VAL A 272 -22.95 -2.09 9.58
C VAL A 272 -21.61 -1.38 9.75
N MET A 273 -20.82 -1.12 8.70
CA MET A 273 -19.46 -0.57 8.88
C MET A 273 -19.50 0.92 9.25
N HIS A 274 -20.36 1.69 8.57
CA HIS A 274 -20.58 3.11 8.83
C HIS A 274 -21.28 3.44 10.17
N LEU A 275 -21.73 2.44 10.93
CA LEU A 275 -22.46 2.67 12.17
C LEU A 275 -21.52 3.15 13.28
N ALA A 276 -21.91 4.21 13.99
CA ALA A 276 -21.12 4.78 15.08
C ALA A 276 -20.96 3.87 16.33
N ASN A 277 -21.60 2.69 16.36
CA ASN A 277 -21.39 1.60 17.32
C ASN A 277 -21.84 0.27 16.66
N PRO A 278 -21.00 -0.40 15.86
CA PRO A 278 -21.36 -1.66 15.22
C PRO A 278 -21.36 -2.79 16.26
N LYS A 279 -22.23 -3.80 16.12
CA LYS A 279 -22.27 -4.92 17.08
C LYS A 279 -20.99 -5.78 16.98
N TRP A 280 -20.09 -5.61 17.94
CA TRP A 280 -18.80 -6.30 17.98
C TRP A 280 -18.90 -7.78 18.37
N ASN A 281 -19.35 -8.62 17.43
CA ASN A 281 -19.60 -10.04 17.65
C ASN A 281 -18.32 -10.92 17.68
N CYS A 282 -17.18 -10.39 18.14
CA CYS A 282 -15.87 -11.02 18.09
C CYS A 282 -15.28 -11.26 19.48
N THR A 283 -15.02 -12.52 19.83
CA THR A 283 -14.32 -12.86 21.07
C THR A 283 -12.82 -12.69 20.91
N ASN A 284 -12.15 -12.18 21.96
CA ASN A 284 -10.69 -11.98 22.03
C ASN A 284 -10.11 -10.96 21.02
N VAL A 285 -10.95 -10.10 20.44
CA VAL A 285 -10.51 -8.90 19.71
C VAL A 285 -11.11 -7.69 20.40
N LYS A 286 -10.30 -6.69 20.72
CA LYS A 286 -10.74 -5.43 21.35
C LYS A 286 -11.74 -4.73 20.41
N GLU A 287 -12.87 -4.27 20.96
CA GLU A 287 -13.82 -3.43 20.25
C GLU A 287 -13.20 -2.06 19.92
N GLU A 288 -13.35 -1.63 18.67
CA GLU A 288 -12.85 -0.36 18.15
C GLU A 288 -13.92 0.36 17.35
N ASN A 289 -13.90 1.69 17.40
CA ASN A 289 -14.96 2.56 16.89
C ASN A 289 -14.35 3.58 15.93
N PHE A 290 -14.89 3.62 14.71
CA PHE A 290 -14.39 4.43 13.60
C PHE A 290 -15.52 5.32 13.09
N ILE A 291 -15.32 6.64 13.10
CA ILE A 291 -16.33 7.60 12.65
C ILE A 291 -16.57 7.39 11.15
N ASP A 292 -17.84 7.31 10.75
CA ASP A 292 -18.29 6.93 9.40
C ASP A 292 -17.74 5.55 8.92
N GLY A 293 -17.21 4.71 9.82
CA GLY A 293 -16.59 3.42 9.48
C GLY A 293 -15.28 3.52 8.70
N ILE A 294 -14.58 4.65 8.77
CA ILE A 294 -13.32 4.90 8.05
C ILE A 294 -12.17 5.33 8.99
N THR A 295 -10.92 5.12 8.57
CA THR A 295 -9.76 5.74 9.24
C THR A 295 -8.59 6.01 8.29
N ASN A 296 -7.86 7.10 8.51
CA ASN A 296 -6.50 7.22 8.00
C ASN A 296 -5.62 6.16 8.71
N GLY A 297 -4.76 5.46 7.98
CA GLY A 297 -3.96 4.34 8.52
C GLY A 297 -3.03 4.78 9.66
N ALA A 298 -2.22 5.81 9.41
CA ALA A 298 -1.31 6.39 10.39
C ALA A 298 -2.04 6.92 11.64
N SER A 299 -3.28 7.39 11.50
CA SER A 299 -4.12 7.84 12.62
C SER A 299 -4.66 6.69 13.49
N TRP A 300 -4.73 5.46 12.98
CA TRP A 300 -5.13 4.27 13.74
C TRP A 300 -3.91 3.64 14.41
N PHE A 301 -2.92 3.24 13.62
CA PHE A 301 -1.56 2.93 14.08
C PHE A 301 -0.56 3.02 12.92
N SER A 302 0.60 3.63 13.15
CA SER A 302 1.63 3.82 12.11
C SER A 302 2.17 2.48 11.56
N ILE A 303 2.22 2.35 10.24
CA ILE A 303 2.70 1.18 9.48
C ILE A 303 3.65 1.64 8.36
N SER A 304 4.95 1.36 8.49
CA SER A 304 5.89 1.52 7.38
C SER A 304 6.07 0.24 6.57
N GLY A 305 6.35 0.38 5.27
CA GLY A 305 6.54 -0.70 4.31
C GLY A 305 5.24 -1.40 3.89
N GLY A 306 4.11 -0.70 3.98
CA GLY A 306 2.78 -1.19 3.57
C GLY A 306 2.59 -1.24 2.05
N MET A 307 1.71 -2.14 1.58
CA MET A 307 1.36 -2.28 0.16
C MET A 307 0.53 -1.10 -0.36
N GLN A 308 -0.36 -0.58 0.49
CA GLN A 308 -1.30 0.48 0.19
C GLN A 308 -0.58 1.77 -0.25
N ASP A 309 0.34 2.25 0.58
CA ASP A 309 1.09 3.48 0.29
C ASP A 309 2.09 3.27 -0.85
N TYR A 310 2.68 2.06 -0.98
CA TYR A 310 3.55 1.72 -2.12
C TYR A 310 2.82 1.88 -3.46
N ASN A 311 1.53 1.55 -3.55
CA ASN A 311 0.74 1.75 -4.77
C ASN A 311 0.68 3.24 -5.17
N TYR A 312 0.31 4.12 -4.23
CA TYR A 312 0.11 5.55 -4.48
C TYR A 312 1.42 6.34 -4.67
N ILE A 313 2.52 5.87 -4.07
CA ILE A 313 3.86 6.49 -4.21
C ILE A 313 4.63 6.01 -5.45
N HIS A 314 4.39 4.79 -5.94
CA HIS A 314 5.16 4.19 -7.05
C HIS A 314 4.35 3.83 -8.31
N SER A 315 3.09 4.27 -8.40
CA SER A 315 2.25 4.15 -9.59
C SER A 315 1.12 5.19 -9.60
N ASN A 316 0.26 5.17 -10.61
CA ASN A 316 -0.98 5.97 -10.65
C ASN A 316 -2.05 5.46 -9.66
N THR A 317 -1.82 4.34 -8.95
CA THR A 317 -2.90 3.55 -8.35
C THR A 317 -3.31 4.06 -6.97
N PHE A 318 -4.61 4.34 -6.81
CA PHE A 318 -5.23 4.64 -5.52
C PHE A 318 -5.63 3.34 -4.81
N GLU A 319 -4.87 2.90 -3.80
CA GLU A 319 -5.19 1.72 -2.99
C GLU A 319 -5.79 2.12 -1.64
N ILE A 320 -6.86 1.43 -1.23
CA ILE A 320 -7.38 1.44 0.15
C ILE A 320 -7.33 0.04 0.76
N THR A 321 -7.20 -0.04 2.08
CA THR A 321 -7.19 -1.31 2.82
C THR A 321 -8.51 -1.47 3.56
N VAL A 322 -9.22 -2.59 3.35
CA VAL A 322 -10.53 -2.81 3.97
C VAL A 322 -10.47 -4.01 4.91
N GLU A 323 -10.68 -3.73 6.19
CA GLU A 323 -10.90 -4.72 7.24
C GLU A 323 -12.37 -5.19 7.16
N VAL A 324 -12.62 -6.34 6.53
CA VAL A 324 -13.99 -6.83 6.24
C VAL A 324 -14.64 -7.60 7.41
N SER A 325 -13.86 -7.96 8.44
CA SER A 325 -14.32 -8.79 9.55
C SER A 325 -13.34 -8.81 10.72
N CYS A 326 -13.84 -8.65 11.95
CA CYS A 326 -12.99 -8.75 13.15
C CYS A 326 -12.52 -10.18 13.46
N GLU A 327 -13.20 -11.23 12.97
CA GLU A 327 -12.68 -12.60 13.01
C GLU A 327 -11.73 -12.83 11.81
N ARG A 328 -10.46 -13.11 12.08
CA ARG A 328 -9.46 -13.39 11.02
C ARG A 328 -9.76 -14.66 10.24
N PHE A 329 -10.13 -15.71 10.97
CA PHE A 329 -10.42 -17.04 10.43
C PHE A 329 -11.73 -17.56 11.06
N PRO A 330 -12.91 -17.09 10.60
CA PRO A 330 -14.20 -17.51 11.12
C PRO A 330 -14.51 -18.98 10.77
N LYS A 331 -15.60 -19.53 11.30
CA LYS A 331 -16.14 -20.82 10.82
C LYS A 331 -16.82 -20.68 9.44
N PRO A 332 -16.82 -21.72 8.58
CA PRO A 332 -17.48 -21.70 7.27
C PRO A 332 -18.92 -21.17 7.29
N GLU A 333 -19.70 -21.54 8.31
CA GLU A 333 -21.11 -21.14 8.47
C GLU A 333 -21.33 -19.62 8.48
N LYS A 334 -20.30 -18.81 8.80
CA LYS A 334 -20.37 -17.35 8.78
C LYS A 334 -20.09 -16.73 7.41
N LEU A 335 -19.46 -17.46 6.48
CA LEU A 335 -19.00 -16.92 5.19
C LEU A 335 -20.15 -16.37 4.34
N GLY A 336 -21.32 -17.02 4.36
CA GLY A 336 -22.52 -16.52 3.66
C GLY A 336 -22.95 -15.13 4.15
N LYS A 337 -22.94 -14.90 5.47
CA LYS A 337 -23.24 -13.56 6.01
C LYS A 337 -22.18 -12.53 5.61
N TYR A 338 -20.89 -12.88 5.68
CA TYR A 338 -19.85 -11.95 5.24
C TYR A 338 -20.00 -11.59 3.75
N TRP A 339 -20.38 -12.56 2.90
CA TRP A 339 -20.70 -12.31 1.50
C TRP A 339 -21.90 -11.37 1.32
N ASP A 340 -23.03 -11.62 2.00
CA ASP A 340 -24.20 -10.72 1.90
C ASP A 340 -23.93 -9.31 2.43
N ASP A 341 -23.15 -9.17 3.50
CA ASP A 341 -22.76 -7.86 4.04
C ASP A 341 -21.80 -7.10 3.09
N ASN A 342 -20.91 -7.79 2.37
CA ASN A 342 -19.85 -7.16 1.58
C ASN A 342 -20.11 -7.09 0.07
N ARG A 343 -20.96 -7.95 -0.52
CA ARG A 343 -21.23 -8.03 -1.97
C ARG A 343 -21.49 -6.65 -2.60
N ARG A 344 -22.41 -5.87 -2.01
CA ARG A 344 -22.79 -4.55 -2.53
C ARG A 344 -21.62 -3.55 -2.44
N ALA A 345 -20.86 -3.58 -1.35
CA ALA A 345 -19.73 -2.68 -1.12
C ALA A 345 -18.56 -2.97 -2.07
N LEU A 346 -18.28 -4.25 -2.34
CA LEU A 346 -17.26 -4.67 -3.30
C LEU A 346 -17.56 -4.14 -4.72
N VAL A 347 -18.80 -4.31 -5.19
CA VAL A 347 -19.25 -3.84 -6.52
C VAL A 347 -19.26 -2.31 -6.60
N LYS A 348 -19.88 -1.64 -5.61
CA LYS A 348 -19.97 -0.17 -5.57
C LYS A 348 -18.60 0.51 -5.44
N LEU A 349 -17.60 -0.17 -4.88
CA LEU A 349 -16.23 0.33 -4.89
C LEU A 349 -15.59 0.23 -6.29
N ILE A 350 -15.79 -0.86 -7.06
CA ILE A 350 -15.26 -0.97 -8.44
C ILE A 350 -15.77 0.19 -9.31
N GLU A 351 -17.06 0.53 -9.18
CA GLU A 351 -17.69 1.63 -9.91
C GLU A 351 -16.97 2.98 -9.72
N GLN A 352 -16.26 3.18 -8.59
CA GLN A 352 -15.53 4.42 -8.31
C GLN A 352 -14.32 4.65 -9.22
N VAL A 353 -13.86 3.66 -9.98
CA VAL A 353 -12.77 3.88 -10.95
C VAL A 353 -13.18 4.82 -12.10
N HIS A 354 -14.48 4.94 -12.35
CA HIS A 354 -15.06 5.85 -13.33
C HIS A 354 -15.27 7.27 -12.77
N HIS A 355 -14.90 7.54 -11.52
CA HIS A 355 -15.06 8.88 -10.94
C HIS A 355 -13.89 9.80 -11.27
N GLY A 356 -14.16 11.07 -11.52
CA GLY A 356 -13.15 12.10 -11.74
C GLY A 356 -12.98 12.48 -13.21
N ILE A 357 -11.73 12.58 -13.67
CA ILE A 357 -11.41 12.87 -15.08
C ILE A 357 -10.66 11.72 -15.75
N HIS A 358 -10.87 11.55 -17.04
CA HIS A 358 -10.13 10.61 -17.88
C HIS A 358 -10.02 11.15 -19.31
N GLY A 359 -9.12 10.61 -20.12
CA GLY A 359 -8.95 11.08 -21.49
C GLY A 359 -7.59 10.71 -22.07
N PHE A 360 -7.21 11.36 -23.17
CA PHE A 360 -5.99 11.09 -23.91
C PHE A 360 -5.11 12.34 -24.05
N VAL A 361 -3.80 12.16 -23.87
CA VAL A 361 -2.77 13.11 -24.29
C VAL A 361 -2.20 12.66 -25.63
N LYS A 362 -2.37 13.51 -26.65
CA LYS A 362 -1.89 13.28 -28.01
C LYS A 362 -1.03 14.45 -28.48
N SER A 363 -0.24 14.21 -29.51
CA SER A 363 0.48 15.27 -30.22
C SER A 363 -0.43 16.01 -31.20
N THR A 364 0.00 17.17 -31.67
CA THR A 364 -0.51 17.89 -32.86
C THR A 364 -0.70 16.99 -34.08
N LYS A 365 0.10 15.94 -34.22
CA LYS A 365 0.04 14.93 -35.31
C LYS A 365 -0.91 13.75 -35.01
N GLY A 366 -1.73 13.85 -33.96
CA GLY A 366 -2.68 12.81 -33.52
C GLY A 366 -2.05 11.59 -32.83
N GLN A 367 -0.72 11.46 -32.84
CA GLN A 367 0.00 10.34 -32.22
C GLN A 367 -0.12 10.39 -30.69
N PRO A 368 -0.36 9.24 -30.01
CA PRO A 368 -0.47 9.19 -28.55
C PRO A 368 0.85 9.49 -27.85
N ILE A 369 0.79 10.17 -26.70
CA ILE A 369 1.98 10.47 -25.89
C ILE A 369 1.93 9.64 -24.61
N LYS A 370 2.69 8.53 -24.61
CA LYS A 370 2.92 7.68 -23.43
C LYS A 370 3.78 8.40 -22.38
N ASN A 371 3.55 8.12 -21.09
CA ASN A 371 4.26 8.72 -19.95
C ASN A 371 4.17 10.27 -19.91
N ALA A 372 3.14 10.87 -20.50
CA ALA A 372 2.80 12.27 -20.27
C ALA A 372 2.26 12.42 -18.85
N VAL A 373 2.63 13.51 -18.19
CA VAL A 373 2.33 13.78 -16.78
C VAL A 373 1.10 14.69 -16.69
N ILE A 374 0.09 14.23 -15.95
CA ILE A 374 -1.12 14.96 -15.58
C ILE A 374 -0.98 15.43 -14.13
N ARG A 375 -0.92 16.75 -13.94
CA ARG A 375 -0.92 17.42 -12.63
C ARG A 375 -2.20 18.20 -12.43
N ILE A 376 -2.70 18.17 -11.19
CA ILE A 376 -3.77 19.07 -10.72
C ILE A 376 -3.10 20.17 -9.90
N SER A 377 -3.41 21.45 -10.16
CA SER A 377 -2.61 22.59 -9.65
C SER A 377 -2.52 22.69 -8.12
N ASP A 378 -3.50 22.19 -7.37
CA ASP A 378 -3.52 22.17 -5.89
C ASP A 378 -2.90 20.88 -5.29
N ARG A 379 -2.62 19.85 -6.10
CA ARG A 379 -2.23 18.50 -5.63
C ARG A 379 -0.80 18.15 -5.97
N ARG A 380 -0.03 17.78 -4.94
CA ARG A 380 1.37 17.31 -5.05
C ARG A 380 1.47 15.79 -5.27
N HIS A 381 0.58 15.24 -6.10
CA HIS A 381 0.62 13.87 -6.62
C HIS A 381 0.19 13.93 -8.09
N GLU A 382 1.06 13.47 -8.99
CA GLU A 382 0.87 13.48 -10.44
C GLU A 382 0.60 12.06 -10.95
N VAL A 383 -0.21 11.91 -11.99
CA VAL A 383 -0.43 10.62 -12.67
C VAL A 383 0.10 10.65 -14.10
N SER A 384 0.38 9.49 -14.68
CA SER A 384 1.04 9.34 -15.97
C SER A 384 0.18 8.60 -17.00
N THR A 385 0.28 8.97 -18.28
CA THR A 385 -0.46 8.27 -19.35
C THR A 385 0.09 6.87 -19.61
N ALA A 386 -0.82 5.95 -19.90
CA ALA A 386 -0.56 4.60 -20.35
C ALA A 386 -0.02 4.58 -21.80
N LYS A 387 0.08 3.37 -22.38
CA LYS A 387 0.78 3.17 -23.67
C LYS A 387 0.15 3.94 -24.81
N ASP A 388 -1.17 4.03 -24.84
CA ASP A 388 -1.94 4.55 -25.98
C ASP A 388 -2.38 6.02 -25.72
N GLY A 389 -1.68 6.70 -24.81
CA GLY A 389 -1.81 8.12 -24.47
C GLY A 389 -2.94 8.44 -23.50
N ASP A 390 -3.68 7.42 -23.09
CA ASP A 390 -4.80 7.44 -22.15
C ASP A 390 -4.37 7.62 -20.68
N TYR A 391 -5.23 8.25 -19.89
CA TYR A 391 -5.09 8.40 -18.45
C TYR A 391 -6.45 8.48 -17.74
N TRP A 392 -6.41 8.25 -16.43
CA TRP A 392 -7.51 8.45 -15.50
C TRP A 392 -6.94 9.14 -14.26
N ARG A 393 -7.69 10.09 -13.68
CA ARG A 393 -7.36 10.75 -12.41
C ARG A 393 -8.63 10.90 -11.60
N LEU A 394 -8.73 10.08 -10.54
CA LEU A 394 -9.80 10.13 -9.56
C LEU A 394 -9.82 11.50 -8.88
N LEU A 395 -11.00 12.12 -8.85
CA LEU A 395 -11.29 13.42 -8.25
C LEU A 395 -12.72 13.41 -7.71
N VAL A 396 -12.98 14.16 -6.64
CA VAL A 396 -14.33 14.44 -6.15
C VAL A 396 -14.94 15.64 -6.93
N PRO A 397 -16.28 15.85 -6.90
CA PRO A 397 -16.88 17.06 -7.46
C PRO A 397 -16.23 18.35 -6.95
N GLY A 398 -15.91 19.27 -7.86
CA GLY A 398 -15.08 20.43 -7.61
C GLY A 398 -14.52 21.05 -8.91
N SER A 399 -13.77 22.14 -8.78
CA SER A 399 -13.16 22.85 -9.91
C SER A 399 -11.64 22.80 -9.84
N TYR A 400 -11.01 22.39 -10.93
CA TYR A 400 -9.60 22.01 -10.97
C TYR A 400 -8.89 22.60 -12.20
N ASP A 401 -7.69 23.16 -12.01
CA ASP A 401 -6.79 23.43 -13.14
C ASP A 401 -5.91 22.20 -13.39
N VAL A 402 -6.11 21.58 -14.56
CA VAL A 402 -5.50 20.32 -14.96
C VAL A 402 -4.44 20.62 -16.02
N THR A 403 -3.19 20.24 -15.76
CA THR A 403 -2.06 20.46 -16.68
C THR A 403 -1.50 19.13 -17.18
N ALA A 404 -1.52 18.94 -18.50
CA ALA A 404 -0.80 17.86 -19.17
C ALA A 404 0.56 18.37 -19.68
N SER A 405 1.61 17.55 -19.52
CA SER A 405 2.97 17.89 -19.93
C SER A 405 3.78 16.66 -20.35
N ALA A 406 4.74 16.80 -21.26
CA ALA A 406 5.60 15.71 -21.69
C ALA A 406 6.98 16.24 -22.12
N LYS A 407 8.03 15.40 -22.04
CA LYS A 407 9.39 15.78 -22.46
C LYS A 407 9.42 16.06 -23.97
N GLY A 408 9.88 17.25 -24.36
CA GLY A 408 9.91 17.68 -25.77
C GLY A 408 8.57 18.25 -26.29
N PHE A 409 7.64 18.56 -25.38
CA PHE A 409 6.36 19.17 -25.70
C PHE A 409 6.08 20.39 -24.80
N GLU A 410 5.33 21.34 -25.33
CA GLU A 410 4.78 22.48 -24.60
C GLU A 410 3.62 22.01 -23.69
N PRO A 411 3.64 22.30 -22.38
CA PRO A 411 2.53 21.95 -21.48
C PRO A 411 1.22 22.66 -21.84
N GLN A 412 0.10 21.96 -21.63
CA GLN A 412 -1.25 22.52 -21.81
C GLN A 412 -2.04 22.42 -20.51
N THR A 413 -2.55 23.56 -20.03
CA THR A 413 -3.46 23.64 -18.88
C THR A 413 -4.91 23.86 -19.33
N LYS A 414 -5.86 23.26 -18.62
CA LYS A 414 -7.31 23.42 -18.81
C LYS A 414 -8.01 23.48 -17.46
N SER A 415 -8.90 24.45 -17.27
CA SER A 415 -9.80 24.50 -16.11
C SER A 415 -10.98 23.55 -16.33
N VAL A 416 -11.29 22.73 -15.32
CA VAL A 416 -12.27 21.63 -15.39
C VAL A 416 -13.15 21.63 -14.15
N GLU A 417 -14.46 21.80 -14.33
CA GLU A 417 -15.49 21.70 -13.29
C GLU A 417 -16.14 20.31 -13.35
N ILE A 418 -16.15 19.56 -12.24
CA ILE A 418 -16.90 18.31 -12.05
C ILE A 418 -18.09 18.62 -11.13
N LYS A 419 -19.32 18.42 -11.61
CA LYS A 419 -20.54 18.80 -10.89
C LYS A 419 -21.01 17.72 -9.91
N ASN A 420 -21.79 18.12 -8.90
CA ASN A 420 -22.44 17.14 -8.02
C ASN A 420 -23.40 16.25 -8.83
N GLY A 421 -23.11 14.94 -8.88
CA GLY A 421 -23.84 13.96 -9.69
C GLY A 421 -23.23 13.68 -11.07
N GLU A 422 -22.21 14.45 -11.49
CA GLU A 422 -21.33 14.11 -12.61
C GLU A 422 -20.26 13.14 -12.08
N THR A 423 -20.27 11.88 -12.52
CA THR A 423 -19.29 10.88 -12.07
C THR A 423 -17.99 10.99 -12.85
N GLU A 424 -18.09 10.87 -14.18
CA GLU A 424 -16.97 10.85 -15.12
C GLU A 424 -16.93 12.14 -15.95
N LYS A 425 -15.73 12.60 -16.32
CA LYS A 425 -15.58 13.74 -17.24
C LYS A 425 -14.40 13.57 -18.18
N TYR A 426 -14.69 13.54 -19.47
CA TYR A 426 -13.71 13.28 -20.52
C TYR A 426 -12.94 14.54 -20.94
N VAL A 427 -11.60 14.51 -20.79
CA VAL A 427 -10.71 15.66 -21.00
C VAL A 427 -9.48 15.23 -21.80
N ASN A 428 -9.48 15.51 -23.11
CA ASN A 428 -8.32 15.28 -23.97
C ASN A 428 -7.35 16.47 -23.98
N PHE A 429 -6.06 16.21 -24.15
CA PHE A 429 -5.00 17.21 -24.33
C PHE A 429 -4.26 16.99 -25.64
N THR A 430 -3.92 18.09 -26.32
CA THR A 430 -3.16 18.07 -27.58
C THR A 430 -1.90 18.92 -27.40
N LEU A 431 -0.77 18.27 -27.18
CA LEU A 431 0.50 18.96 -26.92
C LEU A 431 1.26 19.23 -28.22
N ARG A 432 1.81 20.45 -28.34
CA ARG A 432 2.69 20.85 -29.45
C ARG A 432 4.13 20.47 -29.16
N SER A 433 4.85 19.94 -30.15
CA SER A 433 6.26 19.61 -29.98
C SER A 433 7.12 20.88 -29.87
N SER A 434 8.16 20.86 -29.03
CA SER A 434 9.15 21.94 -28.94
C SER A 434 9.88 22.19 -30.26
N ASP A 435 9.94 21.20 -31.16
CA ASP A 435 10.55 21.37 -32.48
C ASP A 435 9.61 22.06 -33.49
N GLU A 436 8.29 21.95 -33.29
CA GLU A 436 7.28 22.71 -34.04
C GLU A 436 7.21 24.20 -33.61
N LEU A 437 7.94 24.54 -32.53
CA LEU A 437 8.15 25.90 -32.03
C LEU A 437 9.46 26.55 -32.52
N ARG A 438 10.38 25.79 -33.14
CA ARG A 438 11.64 26.37 -33.66
C ARG A 438 11.33 27.27 -34.87
N PRO A 439 11.85 28.52 -34.92
CA PRO A 439 11.72 29.35 -36.10
C PRO A 439 12.41 28.70 -37.31
N LYS A 440 11.67 28.56 -38.43
CA LYS A 440 12.19 27.92 -39.67
C LYS A 440 13.45 28.59 -40.24
N PHE A 441 13.77 29.82 -39.81
CA PHE A 441 14.99 30.55 -40.15
C PHE A 441 16.29 29.84 -39.72
N MET A 442 16.26 28.92 -38.75
CA MET A 442 17.47 28.22 -38.28
C MET A 442 17.92 27.08 -39.19
N ASN A 443 17.05 26.54 -40.06
CA ASN A 443 17.33 25.37 -40.91
C ASN A 443 18.40 25.61 -42.00
N GLY A 444 18.99 26.80 -42.08
CA GLY A 444 20.12 27.12 -42.97
C GLY A 444 21.36 27.67 -42.26
N GLN A 445 21.37 27.77 -40.92
CA GLN A 445 22.51 28.35 -40.19
C GLN A 445 23.51 27.33 -39.64
N GLU A 446 23.16 26.04 -39.53
CA GLU A 446 24.14 24.99 -39.26
C GLU A 446 25.18 24.90 -40.39
N ASP A 447 24.76 25.12 -41.64
CA ASP A 447 25.62 25.18 -42.86
C ASP A 447 26.40 26.51 -43.00
N PHE A 448 26.11 27.50 -42.16
CA PHE A 448 26.89 28.75 -42.07
C PHE A 448 27.94 28.64 -40.97
N ILE A 449 27.56 28.13 -39.79
CA ILE A 449 28.49 27.93 -38.67
C ILE A 449 29.50 26.82 -39.00
N SER A 450 29.11 25.77 -39.73
CA SER A 450 30.05 24.75 -40.22
C SER A 450 31.13 25.34 -41.14
N ARG A 451 30.76 26.18 -42.12
CA ARG A 451 31.71 26.86 -43.02
C ARG A 451 32.65 27.80 -42.28
N VAL A 452 32.10 28.67 -41.41
CA VAL A 452 32.89 29.64 -40.64
C VAL A 452 33.86 28.95 -39.67
N MET A 453 33.48 27.80 -39.09
CA MET A 453 34.36 27.00 -38.23
C MET A 453 35.28 26.04 -39.03
N GLY A 454 35.01 25.83 -40.32
CA GLY A 454 35.76 24.93 -41.20
C GLY A 454 36.99 25.56 -41.86
N GLY A 455 37.11 26.89 -41.85
CA GLY A 455 38.30 27.60 -42.33
C GLY A 455 38.46 27.69 -43.85
N GLU A 456 37.35 27.75 -44.61
CA GLU A 456 37.42 28.07 -46.04
C GLU A 456 37.69 29.57 -46.24
N ASP A 457 38.79 29.89 -46.93
CA ASP A 457 39.22 31.27 -47.21
C ASP A 457 38.25 32.01 -48.15
N PHE A 458 37.87 33.23 -47.76
CA PHE A 458 37.15 34.16 -48.64
C PHE A 458 38.09 34.75 -49.70
N LEU A 459 38.26 34.02 -50.81
CA LEU A 459 38.73 34.62 -52.06
C LEU A 459 37.69 35.63 -52.56
N ILE A 460 37.95 36.92 -52.30
CA ILE A 460 37.21 38.04 -52.88
C ILE A 460 37.56 38.10 -54.37
N ASP A 461 36.67 37.59 -55.22
CA ASP A 461 36.82 37.69 -56.67
C ASP A 461 36.65 39.14 -57.13
N ALA A 462 37.75 39.77 -57.52
CA ALA A 462 37.83 41.19 -57.85
C ALA A 462 37.48 41.48 -59.32
N THR A 463 36.29 41.05 -59.76
CA THR A 463 35.73 41.42 -61.07
C THR A 463 34.88 42.69 -60.96
N PRO A 464 35.18 43.78 -61.70
CA PRO A 464 34.36 45.01 -61.63
C PRO A 464 33.06 44.87 -62.44
N ASP A 465 31.91 45.23 -61.84
CA ASP A 465 30.67 45.44 -62.60
C ASP A 465 30.69 46.84 -63.27
N PRO A 466 30.66 46.94 -64.61
CA PRO A 466 30.84 48.19 -65.32
C PRO A 466 29.54 49.00 -65.48
N ARG A 467 28.76 49.19 -64.39
CA ARG A 467 27.49 49.96 -64.40
C ARG A 467 27.21 50.74 -63.11
N GLU A 468 27.67 52.00 -63.06
CA GLU A 468 26.78 53.15 -62.80
C GLU A 468 27.46 54.48 -63.18
N HIS A 469 26.65 55.52 -63.45
CA HIS A 469 27.12 56.81 -63.94
C HIS A 469 26.88 57.94 -62.91
N VAL A 470 27.97 58.64 -62.56
CA VAL A 470 28.07 60.11 -62.43
C VAL A 470 27.06 60.81 -61.49
N LEU A 471 27.58 61.36 -60.38
CA LEU A 471 27.69 62.83 -60.22
C LEU A 471 28.66 63.22 -59.07
N ASN A 472 29.11 64.49 -59.13
CA ASN A 472 30.12 65.13 -58.25
C ASN A 472 29.65 65.27 -56.77
N ILE A 473 30.50 65.55 -55.77
CA ILE A 473 31.09 66.89 -55.48
C ILE A 473 32.40 66.81 -54.62
N HIS A 474 33.15 67.92 -54.60
CA HIS A 474 34.50 68.16 -54.05
C HIS A 474 34.64 68.33 -52.51
N HIS A 475 35.91 68.27 -52.05
CA HIS A 475 36.49 68.71 -50.77
C HIS A 475 36.11 67.91 -49.48
N GLY A 476 36.97 67.81 -48.45
CA GLY A 476 38.39 68.22 -48.34
C GLY A 476 38.94 68.19 -46.90
N ASP A 477 40.27 68.17 -46.76
CA ASP A 477 41.11 68.49 -45.58
C ASP A 477 41.00 67.75 -44.22
N ARG A 478 42.18 67.22 -43.81
CA ARG A 478 42.85 67.30 -42.47
C ARG A 478 42.46 66.41 -41.26
N ASP A 479 43.53 65.84 -40.68
CA ASP A 479 44.04 65.91 -39.28
C ASP A 479 43.07 65.61 -38.08
N ASP A 480 43.47 65.10 -36.90
CA ASP A 480 44.79 65.09 -36.23
C ASP A 480 44.97 63.95 -35.17
N HIS A 481 46.01 64.05 -34.33
CA HIS A 481 46.73 63.04 -33.55
C HIS A 481 46.18 62.53 -32.17
N SER A 482 46.33 61.20 -31.98
CA SER A 482 47.07 60.53 -30.86
C SER A 482 46.45 60.16 -29.48
N ASN A 483 47.08 59.11 -28.89
CA ASN A 483 47.26 58.80 -27.45
C ASN A 483 46.03 58.32 -26.63
N GLN A 484 46.15 57.50 -25.57
CA GLN A 484 47.35 56.94 -24.90
C GLN A 484 47.14 55.54 -24.25
N ARG A 485 48.25 54.92 -23.82
CA ARG A 485 48.42 53.72 -22.96
C ARG A 485 47.68 53.85 -21.61
N GLY A 486 47.38 52.81 -20.82
CA GLY A 486 47.68 51.36 -20.84
C GLY A 486 47.04 50.72 -19.58
N VAL A 487 47.59 49.76 -18.81
CA VAL A 487 48.85 48.96 -18.77
C VAL A 487 48.57 47.67 -17.93
N MET A 488 49.50 46.70 -17.90
CA MET A 488 49.67 45.52 -17.00
C MET A 488 48.95 44.20 -17.38
N SER A 489 49.55 43.00 -17.26
CA SER A 489 50.94 42.45 -17.30
C SER A 489 50.92 41.00 -16.79
N ASP A 490 51.50 40.06 -17.54
CA ASP A 490 52.48 39.00 -17.16
C ASP A 490 52.54 38.43 -15.71
N MET A 491 52.93 37.18 -15.43
CA MET A 491 53.13 35.90 -16.17
C MET A 491 53.47 34.81 -15.11
N ALA A 492 53.06 33.53 -15.30
CA ALA A 492 53.72 32.34 -14.69
C ALA A 492 53.08 30.98 -15.12
N ASP A 493 53.68 30.27 -16.09
CA ASP A 493 54.50 29.06 -15.90
C ASP A 493 54.31 28.17 -14.63
N ASN A 494 54.41 26.81 -14.66
CA ASN A 494 54.69 25.88 -15.78
C ASN A 494 54.41 24.39 -15.43
N LEU A 495 54.28 23.52 -16.47
CA LEU A 495 54.57 22.06 -16.54
C LEU A 495 53.84 21.08 -15.56
N SER A 496 53.65 19.76 -15.79
CA SER A 496 53.76 18.81 -16.94
C SER A 496 53.09 17.47 -16.53
N GLY A 497 52.71 16.50 -17.36
CA GLY A 497 52.67 16.35 -18.83
C GLY A 497 52.53 14.85 -19.25
N GLN A 498 52.01 14.57 -20.46
CA GLN A 498 51.95 13.24 -21.15
C GLN A 498 51.09 12.13 -20.47
N SER A 499 50.48 11.13 -21.15
CA SER A 499 50.02 10.87 -22.55
C SER A 499 49.13 9.58 -22.52
N SER A 500 48.60 8.89 -23.56
CA SER A 500 48.51 8.98 -25.04
C SER A 500 47.56 7.86 -25.57
N LEU A 501 46.75 8.14 -26.62
CA LEU A 501 46.07 7.18 -27.55
C LEU A 501 44.93 6.31 -26.94
N ASP A 502 43.75 6.12 -27.56
CA ASP A 502 43.34 5.72 -28.93
C ASP A 502 43.60 4.23 -29.23
N GLU A 503 42.74 3.44 -29.90
CA GLU A 503 41.46 3.62 -30.61
C GLU A 503 40.62 2.30 -30.43
N GLY A 504 39.37 2.11 -30.87
CA GLY A 504 38.44 2.88 -31.70
C GLY A 504 37.10 2.13 -31.87
N ASP A 505 36.13 2.72 -32.58
CA ASP A 505 34.76 2.22 -32.77
C ASP A 505 34.56 1.49 -34.12
N LYS A 506 33.63 0.52 -34.18
CA LYS A 506 32.74 0.29 -35.35
C LYS A 506 31.62 -0.74 -35.12
N THR A 507 30.41 -0.19 -35.06
CA THR A 507 29.12 -0.78 -35.48
C THR A 507 29.15 -1.65 -36.75
N PHE A 508 28.24 -2.65 -36.82
CA PHE A 508 27.17 -2.64 -37.83
C PHE A 508 25.94 -3.47 -37.44
N LYS A 509 24.94 -3.57 -38.34
CA LYS A 509 23.53 -3.87 -38.04
C LYS A 509 22.98 -5.13 -38.76
N GLU A 510 21.88 -5.63 -38.19
CA GLU A 510 20.62 -6.00 -38.88
C GLU A 510 20.34 -7.40 -39.49
N LEU A 511 19.02 -7.70 -39.47
CA LEU A 511 18.21 -8.64 -40.26
C LEU A 511 18.16 -10.17 -39.92
N GLU A 512 16.98 -10.57 -39.40
CA GLU A 512 16.11 -11.67 -39.91
C GLU A 512 16.57 -13.15 -39.84
N GLN A 513 15.70 -14.17 -39.86
CA GLN A 513 14.25 -14.33 -39.57
C GLN A 513 13.96 -15.83 -39.31
N SER A 514 12.80 -16.13 -38.70
CA SER A 514 12.10 -17.44 -38.76
C SER A 514 12.77 -18.67 -38.13
N GLY A 515 12.00 -19.77 -37.96
CA GLY A 515 12.55 -21.09 -37.63
C GLY A 515 11.97 -21.78 -36.38
N ASP A 516 10.70 -22.17 -36.43
CA ASP A 516 10.19 -23.29 -35.61
C ASP A 516 10.79 -24.61 -36.11
N VAL A 517 11.00 -25.59 -35.21
CA VAL A 517 10.64 -27.02 -35.36
C VAL A 517 11.22 -27.87 -34.20
N SER A 518 10.50 -28.93 -33.85
CA SER A 518 10.76 -29.91 -32.80
C SER A 518 11.95 -30.86 -33.02
N GLY A 519 12.40 -31.53 -31.96
CA GLY A 519 13.24 -32.74 -32.08
C GLY A 519 13.81 -33.24 -30.75
N GLU A 520 13.26 -34.33 -30.22
CA GLU A 520 13.95 -35.17 -29.21
C GLU A 520 14.88 -36.16 -29.96
N ASP A 521 16.11 -36.42 -29.48
CA ASP A 521 16.45 -37.73 -28.89
C ASP A 521 17.94 -37.96 -28.51
N VAL A 522 18.13 -38.36 -27.25
CA VAL A 522 18.89 -39.54 -26.76
C VAL A 522 20.18 -40.01 -27.49
N TYR A 523 21.31 -39.84 -26.78
CA TYR A 523 22.52 -40.70 -26.72
C TYR A 523 23.29 -41.09 -28.02
N LYS A 524 24.59 -40.73 -28.03
CA LYS A 524 25.66 -41.74 -27.79
C LYS A 524 26.99 -41.15 -27.30
N GLN A 525 27.80 -42.03 -26.68
CA GLN A 525 28.98 -41.73 -25.87
C GLN A 525 30.30 -41.62 -26.67
N LYS A 526 31.33 -41.12 -25.96
CA LYS A 526 32.79 -41.36 -26.13
C LYS A 526 33.47 -40.58 -27.28
N LYS A 527 34.77 -40.21 -27.15
CA LYS A 527 35.82 -40.67 -26.21
C LYS A 527 36.90 -39.58 -26.01
N GLN A 528 37.57 -39.56 -24.84
CA GLN A 528 39.01 -39.34 -24.56
C GLN A 528 39.82 -38.24 -25.32
N ASP A 529 40.84 -37.58 -24.77
CA ASP A 529 41.66 -37.70 -23.54
C ASP A 529 41.85 -36.28 -22.90
N SER A 530 42.46 -36.02 -21.73
CA SER A 530 43.70 -36.58 -21.16
C SER A 530 43.85 -36.36 -19.63
N SER A 531 44.94 -36.89 -19.07
CA SER A 531 45.18 -37.21 -17.66
C SER A 531 45.67 -36.08 -16.73
N GLY A 532 45.34 -36.19 -15.44
CA GLY A 532 46.07 -35.59 -14.32
C GLY A 532 45.84 -36.35 -13.00
N LEU A 533 46.90 -36.84 -12.34
CA LEU A 533 46.84 -37.61 -11.08
C LEU A 533 46.73 -36.66 -9.86
N LEU A 534 45.81 -36.85 -8.90
CA LEU A 534 45.71 -37.88 -7.85
C LEU A 534 46.70 -37.73 -6.68
N MET A 535 46.17 -37.40 -5.49
CA MET A 535 46.23 -38.28 -4.30
C MET A 535 44.95 -38.08 -3.45
N PRO A 536 44.32 -39.15 -2.93
CA PRO A 536 43.10 -39.07 -2.12
C PRO A 536 43.35 -39.37 -0.61
N ASN A 537 42.32 -39.26 0.21
CA ASN A 537 42.11 -40.20 1.32
C ASN A 537 40.62 -40.27 1.72
N ASP A 538 40.14 -41.49 1.98
CA ASP A 538 38.76 -41.83 2.35
C ASP A 538 38.76 -43.27 2.95
N ARG A 539 37.65 -43.70 3.58
CA ARG A 539 37.39 -45.04 4.19
C ARG A 539 38.05 -45.29 5.55
N LEU A 540 37.47 -46.04 6.51
CA LEU A 540 36.15 -46.72 6.70
C LEU A 540 35.87 -46.70 8.25
N ALA A 541 34.91 -47.36 8.92
CA ALA A 541 34.08 -48.56 8.64
C ALA A 541 32.71 -48.53 9.36
N GLN A 542 31.94 -49.62 9.22
CA GLN A 542 30.75 -49.97 10.02
C GLN A 542 31.13 -50.35 11.47
N ALA A 543 30.34 -50.19 12.56
CA ALA A 543 28.89 -50.27 12.84
C ALA A 543 28.40 -51.69 13.26
N LEU A 544 27.78 -51.79 14.46
CA LEU A 544 27.12 -52.97 15.06
C LEU A 544 26.04 -52.54 16.09
N GLU A 545 25.17 -53.47 16.51
CA GLU A 545 23.88 -53.22 17.19
C GLU A 545 23.90 -53.24 18.74
N PRO A 546 22.86 -52.70 19.42
CA PRO A 546 22.73 -52.70 20.89
C PRO A 546 21.73 -53.73 21.46
N ALA A 547 22.03 -54.29 22.64
CA ALA A 547 21.10 -55.07 23.47
C ALA A 547 21.28 -54.78 24.99
N PHE A 548 20.19 -54.91 25.75
CA PHE A 548 20.07 -54.74 27.22
C PHE A 548 20.44 -56.06 27.97
N PRO A 549 20.68 -56.13 29.33
CA PRO A 549 19.92 -55.43 30.40
C PRO A 549 20.61 -55.11 31.78
N SER A 550 19.84 -54.46 32.68
CA SER A 550 19.71 -54.57 34.18
C SER A 550 20.93 -54.86 35.12
N THR A 551 21.03 -54.43 36.40
CA THR A 551 20.00 -54.07 37.43
C THR A 551 20.57 -53.24 38.63
N SER A 552 19.68 -52.89 39.59
CA SER A 552 19.87 -52.63 41.06
C SER A 552 20.44 -51.29 41.61
N ASN A 553 19.56 -50.30 41.86
CA ASN A 553 18.95 -49.86 43.15
C ASN A 553 19.72 -50.00 44.50
N PRO A 554 19.36 -49.26 45.60
CA PRO A 554 18.07 -48.58 45.95
C PRO A 554 18.14 -47.03 46.08
N ALA A 555 17.08 -46.24 45.80
CA ALA A 555 15.81 -45.99 46.54
C ALA A 555 16.00 -45.10 47.80
N VAL A 556 15.09 -44.22 48.26
CA VAL A 556 13.60 -44.12 48.34
C VAL A 556 13.22 -42.60 48.29
N ASN A 557 12.05 -42.04 47.91
CA ASN A 557 10.63 -42.50 47.78
C ASN A 557 9.86 -41.81 46.60
N ALA A 558 8.53 -42.01 46.54
CA ALA A 558 7.50 -41.27 45.78
C ALA A 558 6.37 -40.75 46.76
N PRO A 559 5.15 -40.28 46.39
CA PRO A 559 4.45 -40.28 45.08
C PRO A 559 3.67 -39.02 44.61
N GLU A 560 3.57 -38.89 43.28
CA GLU A 560 2.38 -38.67 42.42
C GLU A 560 1.23 -37.65 42.71
N GLN A 561 0.62 -37.19 41.58
CA GLN A 561 -0.69 -36.51 41.38
C GLN A 561 -0.79 -34.99 41.62
N GLY A 562 -1.67 -34.32 40.85
CA GLY A 562 -2.26 -33.04 41.26
C GLY A 562 -2.28 -31.90 40.22
N ALA A 563 -3.48 -31.53 39.79
CA ALA A 563 -3.83 -30.47 38.85
C ALA A 563 -3.47 -29.01 39.23
N THR A 564 -3.61 -28.12 38.22
CA THR A 564 -4.03 -26.70 38.30
C THR A 564 -3.26 -25.67 39.14
N ASP A 565 -2.73 -24.67 38.43
CA ASP A 565 -3.02 -23.23 38.60
C ASP A 565 -3.24 -22.66 40.01
N SER A 566 -2.28 -21.84 40.48
CA SER A 566 -2.56 -20.61 41.23
C SER A 566 -1.29 -19.83 41.54
N TYR A 567 -1.30 -18.50 41.33
CA TYR A 567 -0.31 -17.59 41.96
C TYR A 567 -0.88 -16.25 42.45
N GLU A 568 -2.18 -16.19 42.74
CA GLU A 568 -2.77 -15.13 43.56
C GLU A 568 -3.04 -15.62 44.99
N LYS A 569 -2.16 -15.28 45.94
CA LYS A 569 -2.51 -15.05 47.37
C LYS A 569 -1.34 -14.49 48.19
N ARG A 570 -1.23 -13.15 48.26
CA ARG A 570 -0.90 -12.44 49.53
C ARG A 570 -1.02 -10.91 49.43
N ARG A 571 -2.22 -10.39 49.71
CA ARG A 571 -2.46 -9.50 50.87
C ARG A 571 -3.95 -9.34 51.15
N MET A 572 -4.28 -9.19 52.42
CA MET A 572 -5.61 -8.92 52.99
C MET A 572 -5.48 -7.80 54.03
N MET A 573 -6.61 -7.38 54.61
CA MET A 573 -6.78 -6.32 55.61
C MET A 573 -6.74 -4.88 55.03
N ALA A 574 -7.69 -3.98 55.35
CA ALA A 574 -8.87 -4.11 56.23
C ALA A 574 -9.97 -3.07 55.88
N PHE A 575 -11.14 -3.23 56.53
CA PHE A 575 -12.34 -2.36 56.55
C PHE A 575 -13.16 -2.28 55.23
N GLY A 576 -14.49 -2.42 55.24
CA GLY A 576 -15.41 -2.87 56.29
C GLY A 576 -16.83 -2.29 56.17
N GLU A 577 -17.84 -3.17 56.13
CA GLU A 577 -19.28 -2.95 56.42
C GLU A 577 -20.06 -1.87 55.58
N ASP A 578 -21.27 -2.09 55.06
CA ASP A 578 -22.14 -3.29 54.92
C ASP A 578 -23.03 -3.11 53.63
N GLN A 579 -24.25 -3.61 53.34
CA GLN A 579 -25.34 -4.30 54.06
C GLN A 579 -26.27 -5.12 53.11
N THR A 580 -27.26 -5.80 53.69
CA THR A 580 -28.38 -6.63 53.14
C THR A 580 -29.08 -6.09 51.87
N LEU A 581 -29.28 -6.87 50.77
CA LEU A 581 -30.28 -7.96 50.52
C LEU A 581 -31.75 -7.49 50.32
N PRO A 582 -32.66 -8.22 49.61
CA PRO A 582 -32.50 -9.22 48.53
C PRO A 582 -33.54 -9.14 47.36
N THR A 583 -33.41 -10.01 46.33
CA THR A 583 -34.43 -10.69 45.44
C THR A 583 -35.76 -9.99 45.03
N THR A 584 -36.30 -10.12 43.80
CA THR A 584 -36.73 -11.40 43.14
C THR A 584 -36.88 -11.31 41.60
N THR A 585 -37.09 -12.48 40.98
CA THR A 585 -37.62 -12.75 39.60
C THR A 585 -38.71 -13.85 39.71
N PRO A 586 -39.45 -14.29 38.66
CA PRO A 586 -39.62 -13.81 37.27
C PRO A 586 -41.07 -13.27 37.01
N THR A 587 -41.71 -13.30 35.82
CA THR A 587 -42.45 -14.47 35.25
C THR A 587 -43.11 -14.17 33.87
N THR A 588 -43.00 -15.12 32.91
CA THR A 588 -43.73 -15.40 31.62
C THR A 588 -44.46 -14.39 30.70
N LEU A 589 -44.19 -14.60 29.39
CA LEU A 589 -45.03 -14.56 28.16
C LEU A 589 -46.52 -15.01 28.31
N PRO A 590 -47.50 -14.65 27.40
CA PRO A 590 -47.53 -15.15 25.99
C PRO A 590 -48.18 -14.29 24.84
N THR A 591 -47.93 -14.79 23.62
CA THR A 591 -48.63 -14.78 22.28
C THR A 591 -50.08 -14.21 22.17
N THR A 592 -50.61 -13.66 21.05
CA THR A 592 -50.75 -14.23 19.66
C THR A 592 -51.11 -13.26 18.49
N LEU A 593 -50.68 -13.64 17.26
CA LEU A 593 -51.37 -13.60 15.92
C LEU A 593 -51.82 -12.29 15.19
N ASN A 594 -51.43 -12.20 13.90
CA ASN A 594 -52.08 -11.74 12.63
C ASN A 594 -53.01 -10.49 12.61
N THR A 595 -53.07 -9.64 11.56
CA THR A 595 -53.11 -9.90 10.09
C THR A 595 -52.47 -8.77 9.22
N SER A 596 -52.62 -8.85 7.89
CA SER A 596 -52.32 -7.86 6.83
C SER A 596 -53.37 -8.09 5.69
N PRO A 597 -53.67 -7.19 4.70
CA PRO A 597 -52.71 -6.44 3.86
C PRO A 597 -53.16 -5.04 3.32
N THR A 598 -52.36 -4.46 2.39
CA THR A 598 -52.66 -3.32 1.46
C THR A 598 -52.86 -1.92 2.09
N THR A 599 -52.61 -0.77 1.44
CA THR A 599 -52.21 -0.38 0.06
C THR A 599 -51.06 0.69 0.04
N THR A 600 -50.55 1.02 -1.15
CA THR A 600 -49.58 2.10 -1.48
C THR A 600 -50.30 3.35 -2.09
N PRO A 601 -49.61 4.41 -2.58
CA PRO A 601 -48.58 5.27 -1.94
C PRO A 601 -48.80 6.80 -2.16
N THR A 602 -48.28 7.70 -1.29
CA THR A 602 -48.17 9.14 -1.62
C THR A 602 -46.98 9.89 -0.99
N THR A 603 -46.37 10.76 -1.78
CA THR A 603 -45.30 11.72 -1.44
C THR A 603 -45.80 12.93 -0.64
N TYR A 604 -45.00 13.50 0.27
CA TYR A 604 -45.15 14.90 0.71
C TYR A 604 -43.82 15.64 0.88
N GLN A 605 -43.87 16.97 0.65
CA GLN A 605 -42.72 17.87 0.61
C GLN A 605 -42.41 18.47 1.99
N THR A 606 -41.16 18.88 2.21
CA THR A 606 -40.72 19.61 3.41
C THR A 606 -40.89 21.12 3.23
N THR A 607 -41.53 21.80 4.18
CA THR A 607 -41.60 23.27 4.25
C THR A 607 -41.05 23.78 5.59
N TYR A 608 -40.35 24.91 5.55
CA TYR A 608 -39.84 25.60 6.75
C TYR A 608 -40.87 26.60 7.27
N PRO A 609 -40.85 26.89 8.59
CA PRO A 609 -40.94 28.29 9.01
C PRO A 609 -39.90 28.70 10.07
N THR A 610 -39.42 29.94 9.95
CA THR A 610 -38.52 30.63 10.89
C THR A 610 -39.27 31.26 12.07
N THR A 611 -38.58 31.42 13.21
CA THR A 611 -38.86 32.50 14.19
C THR A 611 -37.57 33.09 14.79
N THR A 612 -37.62 34.36 15.20
CA THR A 612 -36.46 35.21 15.55
C THR A 612 -36.40 35.56 17.05
N PRO A 613 -35.21 35.74 17.66
CA PRO A 613 -35.07 36.09 19.08
C PRO A 613 -34.86 37.59 19.36
N THR A 614 -35.45 38.12 20.45
CA THR A 614 -35.36 39.54 20.86
C THR A 614 -34.86 39.77 22.30
N THR A 615 -33.53 39.83 22.44
CA THR A 615 -32.75 40.75 23.30
C THR A 615 -33.25 41.24 24.69
N ARG A 616 -32.40 41.12 25.73
CA ARG A 616 -32.19 42.24 26.69
C ARG A 616 -30.79 42.32 27.37
N LYS A 617 -29.93 43.17 26.79
CA LYS A 617 -28.83 44.01 27.35
C LYS A 617 -27.98 43.53 28.57
N MET A 618 -26.76 43.11 28.26
CA MET A 618 -25.44 43.60 28.76
C MET A 618 -25.19 43.95 30.25
N LYS A 619 -24.06 43.43 30.78
CA LYS A 619 -23.15 44.16 31.69
C LYS A 619 -21.66 43.82 31.42
N LYS A 620 -20.79 44.79 31.73
CA LYS A 620 -19.39 45.03 31.28
C LYS A 620 -18.38 43.86 31.35
N SER A 621 -17.37 43.94 30.48
CA SER A 621 -16.13 43.13 30.45
C SER A 621 -15.15 43.45 31.60
N ALA A 622 -14.38 42.44 32.06
CA ALA A 622 -12.90 42.48 32.10
C ALA A 622 -12.27 41.29 32.88
N LYS A 623 -11.45 40.47 32.20
CA LYS A 623 -10.11 39.98 32.65
C LYS A 623 -9.50 38.99 31.66
N HIS A 624 -8.17 39.09 31.44
CA HIS A 624 -7.39 38.02 30.81
C HIS A 624 -7.47 36.74 31.66
N LYS A 625 -7.51 35.57 31.02
CA LYS A 625 -7.01 34.35 31.66
C LYS A 625 -5.48 34.38 31.65
N GLN A 626 -4.90 34.25 32.84
CA GLN A 626 -3.46 34.09 33.08
C GLN A 626 -2.95 32.78 32.44
N ASP A 627 -1.64 32.63 32.23
CA ASP A 627 -1.04 31.30 32.00
C ASP A 627 -1.36 30.37 33.20
N ASP A 628 -2.31 29.44 33.05
CA ASP A 628 -2.57 28.38 34.03
C ASP A 628 -1.44 27.34 33.98
N LEU A 629 -0.35 27.64 34.71
CA LEU A 629 0.77 26.72 34.91
C LEU A 629 0.31 25.45 35.63
N VAL A 630 0.63 24.28 35.07
CA VAL A 630 0.34 22.98 35.69
C VAL A 630 1.08 22.88 37.02
N LYS A 631 0.33 22.83 38.13
CA LYS A 631 0.90 22.87 39.49
C LYS A 631 1.80 21.65 39.74
N PRO A 632 2.96 21.82 40.41
CA PRO A 632 3.84 20.72 40.76
C PRO A 632 3.24 19.85 41.87
N ASP A 633 3.76 18.62 42.00
CA ASP A 633 3.48 17.72 43.11
C ASP A 633 3.86 18.38 44.44
N LYS A 634 2.87 18.51 45.34
CA LYS A 634 2.99 19.18 46.64
C LYS A 634 4.16 18.63 47.48
N ARG A 635 4.50 17.34 47.33
CA ARG A 635 5.59 16.67 48.07
C ARG A 635 6.96 17.29 47.79
N PHE A 636 7.15 17.89 46.60
CA PHE A 636 8.43 18.41 46.14
C PHE A 636 8.48 19.94 46.07
N ILE A 637 7.44 20.65 46.52
CA ILE A 637 7.37 22.11 46.43
C ILE A 637 8.54 22.82 47.15
N HIS A 638 9.08 22.20 48.21
CA HIS A 638 10.19 22.71 49.02
C HIS A 638 11.58 22.57 48.37
N VAL A 639 11.73 21.81 47.28
CA VAL A 639 13.00 21.74 46.52
C VAL A 639 13.00 22.57 45.23
N ILE A 640 11.84 23.13 44.84
CA ILE A 640 11.74 24.02 43.68
C ILE A 640 12.54 25.31 43.92
N GLY A 641 13.31 25.73 42.93
CA GLY A 641 14.32 26.79 43.05
C GLY A 641 15.75 26.27 43.34
N SER A 642 15.93 24.99 43.69
CA SER A 642 17.25 24.41 43.95
C SER A 642 18.07 24.23 42.66
N ARG A 643 19.39 24.40 42.75
CA ARG A 643 20.31 24.05 41.66
C ARG A 643 20.51 22.54 41.59
N VAL A 644 20.43 21.98 40.39
CA VAL A 644 20.50 20.53 40.13
C VAL A 644 21.46 20.21 38.99
N SER A 645 22.08 19.04 39.06
CA SER A 645 22.80 18.40 37.96
C SER A 645 22.05 17.13 37.54
N CYS A 646 21.67 17.04 36.26
CA CYS A 646 20.83 15.96 35.73
C CYS A 646 21.55 15.23 34.59
N ARG A 647 21.55 13.89 34.61
CA ARG A 647 22.32 13.07 33.66
C ARG A 647 21.44 12.39 32.61
N ILE A 648 21.76 12.59 31.34
CA ILE A 648 21.06 11.95 30.21
C ILE A 648 21.60 10.52 30.04
N ALA A 649 20.82 9.53 30.46
CA ALA A 649 21.27 8.14 30.56
C ALA A 649 21.83 7.56 29.24
N LYS A 650 21.22 7.86 28.08
CA LYS A 650 21.66 7.37 26.77
C LYS A 650 22.94 8.06 26.23
N GLN A 651 23.36 9.21 26.78
CA GLN A 651 24.42 10.04 26.21
C GLN A 651 25.60 10.29 27.18
N LYS A 652 25.54 9.80 28.43
CA LYS A 652 26.50 10.08 29.54
C LYS A 652 26.64 11.56 29.96
N ILE A 653 26.20 12.53 29.15
CA ILE A 653 26.23 13.99 29.39
C ILE A 653 25.45 14.38 30.66
N THR A 654 26.02 15.31 31.44
CA THR A 654 25.38 15.97 32.58
C THR A 654 25.02 17.41 32.22
N LYS A 655 23.77 17.81 32.47
CA LYS A 655 23.27 19.19 32.31
C LYS A 655 23.09 19.82 33.69
N PHE A 656 23.25 21.15 33.77
CA PHE A 656 23.16 21.92 35.02
C PHE A 656 22.07 22.98 34.90
N GLY A 657 21.25 23.14 35.93
CA GLY A 657 20.13 24.07 35.91
C GLY A 657 19.47 24.29 37.27
N THR A 658 18.31 24.93 37.24
CA THR A 658 17.45 25.20 38.41
C THR A 658 16.18 24.36 38.30
N LEU A 659 15.85 23.61 39.34
CA LEU A 659 14.61 22.84 39.39
C LEU A 659 13.40 23.78 39.46
N ARG A 660 12.50 23.73 38.46
CA ARG A 660 11.33 24.61 38.36
C ARG A 660 10.00 23.90 38.58
N TRP A 661 9.94 22.60 38.31
CA TRP A 661 8.72 21.80 38.45
C TRP A 661 9.06 20.34 38.78
N VAL A 662 8.18 19.64 39.49
CA VAL A 662 8.25 18.19 39.70
C VAL A 662 6.83 17.62 39.64
N GLY A 663 6.63 16.48 38.98
CA GLY A 663 5.34 15.82 38.90
C GLY A 663 5.35 14.67 37.88
N TYR A 664 4.17 14.27 37.41
CA TYR A 664 4.01 13.27 36.36
C TYR A 664 3.57 13.97 35.06
N LEU A 665 4.23 13.68 33.95
CA LEU A 665 3.78 14.15 32.63
C LEU A 665 2.78 13.14 32.05
N PRO A 666 1.63 13.58 31.51
CA PRO A 666 0.74 12.70 30.76
C PRO A 666 1.50 12.15 29.54
N ASN A 667 1.32 10.87 29.23
CA ASN A 667 1.94 10.20 28.09
C ASN A 667 3.45 10.49 27.97
N SER A 668 4.16 10.43 29.10
CA SER A 668 5.63 10.49 29.11
C SER A 668 6.20 9.32 28.29
N PRO A 669 7.28 9.51 27.49
CA PRO A 669 7.94 8.44 26.71
C PRO A 669 8.64 7.36 27.57
N HIS A 670 8.31 7.31 28.86
CA HIS A 670 8.77 6.35 29.85
C HIS A 670 7.61 5.68 30.62
N GLY A 671 6.36 5.98 30.27
CA GLY A 671 5.17 5.50 30.97
C GLY A 671 4.79 6.34 32.20
N ASN A 672 3.53 6.21 32.63
CA ASN A 672 2.90 7.06 33.65
C ASN A 672 3.44 6.86 35.09
N SER A 673 4.40 5.97 35.31
CA SER A 673 4.87 5.54 36.64
C SER A 673 6.01 6.37 37.23
N TYR A 674 6.60 7.32 36.48
CA TYR A 674 7.84 7.99 36.88
C TYR A 674 7.68 9.49 37.16
N LEU A 675 8.21 9.93 38.31
CA LEU A 675 8.36 11.34 38.65
C LEU A 675 9.38 12.02 37.73
N ILE A 676 8.95 13.11 37.10
CA ILE A 676 9.71 13.95 36.18
C ILE A 676 10.10 15.24 36.88
N ALA A 677 11.32 15.70 36.63
CA ALA A 677 11.86 17.00 37.04
C ALA A 677 11.90 17.94 35.82
N GLY A 678 11.12 19.03 35.87
CA GLY A 678 11.22 20.15 34.95
C GLY A 678 12.29 21.12 35.44
N VAL A 679 13.34 21.30 34.63
CA VAL A 679 14.56 22.04 34.98
C VAL A 679 14.81 23.13 33.95
N GLU A 680 15.11 24.35 34.43
CA GLU A 680 15.61 25.44 33.60
C GLU A 680 17.14 25.36 33.53
N LEU A 681 17.68 25.08 32.34
CA LEU A 681 19.10 24.91 32.10
C LEU A 681 19.87 26.24 32.17
N ALA A 682 21.07 26.20 32.75
CA ALA A 682 21.94 27.37 32.90
C ALA A 682 22.56 27.85 31.57
N LYS A 683 22.58 26.99 30.55
CA LYS A 683 22.95 27.28 29.15
C LYS A 683 21.82 26.74 28.24
N PRO A 684 21.54 27.38 27.10
CA PRO A 684 20.57 26.87 26.13
C PRO A 684 21.02 25.52 25.52
N ASP A 685 20.04 24.79 25.03
CA ASP A 685 20.16 23.49 24.37
C ASP A 685 19.12 23.41 23.24
N ARG A 686 19.53 22.95 22.05
CA ARG A 686 18.66 22.84 20.86
C ARG A 686 17.44 21.92 21.08
N LEU A 687 17.45 21.07 22.11
CA LEU A 687 16.33 20.21 22.49
C LEU A 687 15.51 20.75 23.68
N GLY A 688 15.79 21.98 24.15
CA GLY A 688 15.05 22.63 25.22
C GLY A 688 13.79 23.37 24.74
N THR A 689 12.71 23.30 25.52
CA THR A 689 11.48 24.07 25.29
C THR A 689 11.50 25.39 26.10
N ASN A 690 10.39 26.11 26.17
CA ASN A 690 10.20 27.27 27.07
C ASN A 690 9.52 26.88 28.41
N GLY A 691 9.64 25.60 28.83
CA GLY A 691 8.98 25.02 30.01
C GLY A 691 7.60 24.40 29.73
N SER A 692 7.28 24.20 28.45
CA SER A 692 6.10 23.47 27.98
C SER A 692 6.41 22.05 27.52
N TYR A 693 5.40 21.18 27.53
CA TYR A 693 5.42 19.82 27.00
C TYR A 693 4.01 19.48 26.50
N GLN A 694 3.87 18.98 25.26
CA GLN A 694 2.58 18.68 24.62
C GLN A 694 1.54 19.83 24.76
N GLY A 695 1.92 21.04 24.36
CA GLY A 695 1.08 22.25 24.44
C GLY A 695 0.91 22.85 25.84
N MET A 696 0.87 22.03 26.88
CA MET A 696 0.70 22.48 28.27
C MET A 696 1.99 23.07 28.85
N ARG A 697 1.86 24.11 29.68
CA ARG A 697 2.98 24.81 30.33
C ARG A 697 3.12 24.38 31.79
N TYR A 698 4.29 23.84 32.15
CA TYR A 698 4.58 23.32 33.50
C TYR A 698 5.45 24.29 34.30
N PHE A 699 6.33 25.03 33.62
CA PHE A 699 7.06 26.15 34.19
C PHE A 699 7.31 27.23 33.13
N LYS A 700 7.86 28.38 33.55
CA LYS A 700 8.38 29.40 32.65
C LYS A 700 9.90 29.30 32.61
N ALA A 701 10.44 29.21 31.41
CA ALA A 701 11.85 29.32 31.08
C ALA A 701 11.99 30.06 29.74
N LEU A 702 13.16 30.61 29.45
CA LEU A 702 13.47 31.07 28.08
C LEU A 702 13.40 29.90 27.08
N PRO A 703 13.17 30.15 25.78
CA PRO A 703 13.36 29.15 24.72
C PRO A 703 14.73 28.47 24.83
N GLU A 704 14.81 27.21 24.39
CA GLU A 704 16.01 26.37 24.50
C GLU A 704 16.50 26.10 25.95
N ARG A 705 15.77 26.48 27.00
CA ARG A 705 16.23 26.27 28.40
C ARG A 705 15.34 25.38 29.27
N GLY A 706 14.07 25.16 28.93
CA GLY A 706 13.22 24.23 29.66
C GLY A 706 13.48 22.78 29.25
N TYR A 707 13.91 21.92 30.19
CA TYR A 707 14.16 20.50 29.91
C TYR A 707 13.51 19.61 30.97
N PHE A 708 13.08 18.40 30.57
CA PHE A 708 12.42 17.44 31.45
C PHE A 708 13.29 16.18 31.62
N PHE A 709 13.60 15.82 32.86
CA PHE A 709 14.43 14.66 33.22
C PHE A 709 13.64 13.70 34.13
N HIS A 710 14.06 12.44 34.27
CA HIS A 710 13.61 11.66 35.44
C HIS A 710 14.13 12.32 36.72
N LEU A 711 13.30 12.47 37.75
CA LEU A 711 13.72 13.04 39.03
C LEU A 711 14.93 12.29 39.61
N LYS A 712 14.94 10.96 39.49
CA LYS A 712 16.03 10.03 39.87
C LYS A 712 17.31 10.15 39.04
N GLN A 713 17.33 10.93 37.95
CA GLN A 713 18.54 11.28 37.19
C GLN A 713 19.14 12.63 37.61
N CYS A 714 18.43 13.40 38.44
CA CYS A 714 18.88 14.68 38.98
C CYS A 714 19.44 14.55 40.39
N LYS A 715 20.51 15.29 40.70
CA LYS A 715 21.05 15.45 42.06
C LYS A 715 21.05 16.92 42.46
N LEU A 716 20.68 17.19 43.71
CA LEU A 716 20.79 18.52 44.30
C LEU A 716 22.27 18.91 44.42
N ILE A 717 22.62 20.09 43.90
CA ILE A 717 23.93 20.70 44.10
C ILE A 717 23.86 21.45 45.43
N LYS A 718 24.32 20.82 46.52
CA LYS A 718 24.49 21.52 47.80
C LYS A 718 25.37 22.75 47.56
N LYS A 719 25.02 23.89 48.16
CA LYS A 719 26.00 24.96 48.35
C LYS A 719 27.18 24.38 49.12
N VAL A 720 28.39 24.61 48.63
CA VAL A 720 29.56 24.64 49.51
C VAL A 720 29.37 25.89 50.38
N HIS A 721 29.43 25.72 51.70
CA HIS A 721 29.60 26.85 52.60
C HIS A 721 31.05 27.32 52.47
N GLY A 722 31.22 28.58 52.06
CA GLY A 722 31.95 29.51 52.92
C GLY A 722 30.96 29.99 53.99
#